data_AF-A0A8H3CNR9-F1
#
_entry.id   AF-A0A8H3CNR9-F1
#
_cell.length_a   1.000
_cell.length_b   1.000
_cell.length_c   1.000
_cell.angle_alpha   90.00
_cell.angle_beta   90.00
_cell.angle_gamma   90.00
#
_symmetry.space_group_name_H-M   'P 1'
#
loop_
_entity.id
_entity.type
_entity.pdbx_description
1 polymer ?
#
loop_
_entity_poly.entity_id
_entity_poly.type
_entity_poly.pdbx_seq_one_letter_code
_entity_poly.pdbx_strand_id
1 'polypeptide(L)'
;MLISHSPLPWFAQKGDSRVVGDIGDMTYEEVVRRMVRLMYVEHETRWVDRSLRNLVGDWLRRVEERFAGGDVRRSESVLQSYTELDVPQKLLDEFFSTYPLASEQLLAAEDKAYFLAIAQRPGQKPVPFIPVLDATFEDSLWAAEDIEAVFDQDPQRVCILQGPVAVKHAKVADEPVKDMLDDVASGLVSKFLEKYYDGDESKVPTVDYIGAPPASEPVGIVEKYGIQIEETEAGAKLTLGQSLPPVSAWMELLAGPKVSWLRAALTSINVVQGGSYVDNPLKRIFAPRRGQVVSIQLKNGQPSHITVTGAARSHGAHDSGFKAVELTFDPSSSRISLTIFEERTGSSIPLQLAFDYKPSMGYAPIHEVSEGRNWRIKEFYWKLWFGDNEALPEIDIRDTFVGPEVTITSEAVERFCTVVGNQAEQFKSARYERVQAPMDFAIVTGWQAIMRSIFPKTVDGDLLKLVHLSNGFKMVEGATPLLVGDVCKAEAHIASVINSDSGKTVKVTGFVLRDGKPVIEVTSSFLYRGNFTDYQNTFEIVEEPEYVVKVGSAVDVGVLCSKEWFEWDNDSEPLGPDTTLIFKVKSEYRYKAKATYSSVAVEGSAYTRNQLKELVKVATVSYSTGHAHGNLVISYLSRHGEVQGDVKNLDGNGYTLTSSAVSSSFIAPATNEPYSKISGDFNPIHINPYFSDYAVLPGTITHGMWSSAATRKYVENVVAQGKPERVLQYDVSFVGMVLPGDELTVKLTHYGMRDGNLAIKVETSNQRGERVLSGTAEVAQVPTAYVFTGQGSQEPGMGMELYNNSPAARAVWEAADAHLLAVYGISIVDIVKNNPKEKTIHFGGIKGQAIRQRYMAMSYDTTDKDGNVKTLPLFADIHVRTPQYTFSHPNGLLFATQFAQIALVVTEKAAFEGMKSKGLVQKDCAFAGHSLGEYSALASIADVLAISALVGVVFYRGITVQRAVERGEHNRSNYAMCAVNPSRIGKSFNDAALREVVDSISHETNLLLEIVNYNVEGQQYVCAGELLALETLTNVLNYLKIKKIDIQQLTEQFTVEQVKEMLRDIITSCLEKAKEKQKAE
;
A
#
# COMPACT_ATOMS: atom_id res chain seq x y z
N MET A 1 47.75 43.92 -33.37
CA MET A 1 47.52 45.09 -32.50
C MET A 1 46.20 45.00 -31.72
N LEU A 2 45.08 44.54 -32.30
CA LEU A 2 43.82 44.43 -31.53
C LEU A 2 43.82 43.32 -30.46
N ILE A 3 44.45 42.16 -30.72
CA ILE A 3 44.48 41.03 -29.78
C ILE A 3 45.41 41.30 -28.57
N SER A 4 46.43 42.14 -28.70
CA SER A 4 47.42 42.37 -27.64
C SER A 4 46.87 43.12 -26.42
N HIS A 5 45.69 43.75 -26.53
CA HIS A 5 45.00 44.46 -25.45
C HIS A 5 43.65 43.82 -25.08
N SER A 6 43.34 42.64 -25.62
CA SER A 6 42.12 41.90 -25.29
C SER A 6 42.27 41.19 -23.93
N PRO A 7 41.15 41.00 -23.18
CA PRO A 7 41.12 40.11 -22.02
C PRO A 7 41.29 38.64 -22.41
N LEU A 8 41.00 38.29 -23.67
CA LEU A 8 41.14 36.94 -24.21
C LEU A 8 42.44 36.85 -25.04
N PRO A 9 43.54 36.29 -24.49
CA PRO A 9 44.77 36.13 -25.25
C PRO A 9 44.59 35.16 -26.42
N TRP A 10 45.43 35.30 -27.44
CA TRP A 10 45.57 34.27 -28.47
C TRP A 10 46.09 32.97 -27.85
N PHE A 11 45.42 31.85 -28.16
CA PHE A 11 45.76 30.56 -27.57
C PHE A 11 47.12 30.04 -28.08
N ALA A 12 47.34 30.04 -29.40
CA ALA A 12 48.44 29.30 -30.01
C ALA A 12 49.82 29.96 -29.81
N GLN A 13 50.51 29.52 -28.75
CA GLN A 13 51.83 29.99 -28.34
C GLN A 13 52.66 28.79 -27.86
N LYS A 14 53.85 28.61 -28.43
CA LYS A 14 54.78 27.53 -28.08
C LYS A 14 55.43 27.73 -26.71
N GLY A 15 56.07 26.68 -26.19
CA GLY A 15 56.75 26.69 -24.88
C GLY A 15 57.88 27.73 -24.77
N ASP A 16 58.51 28.08 -25.91
CA ASP A 16 59.53 29.15 -26.02
C ASP A 16 58.94 30.56 -26.11
N SER A 17 57.64 30.71 -25.86
CA SER A 17 56.85 31.94 -25.99
C SER A 17 56.66 32.45 -27.42
N ARG A 18 57.07 31.71 -28.46
CA ARG A 18 56.81 32.07 -29.86
C ARG A 18 55.33 31.87 -30.20
N VAL A 19 54.68 32.94 -30.65
CA VAL A 19 53.30 32.90 -31.16
C VAL A 19 53.27 32.24 -32.55
N VAL A 20 52.35 31.29 -32.74
CA VAL A 20 52.12 30.61 -34.02
C VAL A 20 50.73 30.92 -34.54
N GLY A 21 50.54 30.80 -35.85
CA GLY A 21 49.27 31.15 -36.52
C GLY A 21 48.17 30.12 -36.33
N ASP A 22 48.52 28.88 -35.98
CA ASP A 22 47.60 27.75 -35.87
C ASP A 22 47.97 26.86 -34.67
N ILE A 23 46.96 26.36 -33.95
CA ILE A 23 47.16 25.36 -32.89
C ILE A 23 47.76 24.05 -33.43
N GLY A 24 47.56 23.75 -34.72
CA GLY A 24 48.18 22.60 -35.39
C GLY A 24 49.73 22.65 -35.40
N ASP A 25 50.32 23.83 -35.19
CA ASP A 25 51.78 24.00 -35.10
C ASP A 25 52.33 23.79 -33.68
N MET A 26 51.49 23.41 -32.71
CA MET A 26 51.87 23.09 -31.33
C MET A 26 51.92 21.58 -31.08
N THR A 27 52.75 21.14 -30.13
CA THR A 27 52.71 19.75 -29.64
C THR A 27 51.55 19.54 -28.65
N TYR A 28 51.19 18.29 -28.37
CA TYR A 28 50.12 18.00 -27.40
C TYR A 28 50.48 18.48 -26.00
N GLU A 29 51.74 18.37 -25.59
CA GLU A 29 52.23 18.94 -24.32
C GLU A 29 52.13 20.47 -24.29
N GLU A 30 52.53 21.15 -25.36
CA GLU A 30 52.42 22.61 -25.46
C GLU A 30 50.97 23.08 -25.32
N VAL A 31 50.02 22.37 -25.95
CA VAL A 31 48.58 22.69 -25.84
C VAL A 31 48.09 22.50 -24.41
N VAL A 32 48.38 21.37 -23.77
CA VAL A 32 47.94 21.09 -22.39
C VAL A 32 48.50 22.13 -21.41
N ARG A 33 49.81 22.40 -21.47
CA ARG A 33 50.44 23.39 -20.57
C ARG A 33 49.91 24.80 -20.83
N ARG A 34 49.58 25.12 -22.08
CA ARG A 34 48.93 26.40 -22.43
C ARG A 34 47.50 26.50 -21.90
N MET A 35 46.71 25.44 -21.96
CA MET A 35 45.37 25.41 -21.34
C MET A 35 45.47 25.65 -19.84
N VAL A 36 46.35 24.92 -19.14
CA VAL A 36 46.55 25.10 -17.70
C VAL A 36 46.96 26.54 -17.39
N ARG A 37 47.96 27.09 -18.09
CA ARG A 37 48.41 28.48 -17.86
C ARG A 37 47.29 29.53 -17.99
N LEU A 38 46.31 29.31 -18.87
CA LEU A 38 45.24 30.26 -19.13
C LEU A 38 43.97 29.99 -18.31
N MET A 39 43.82 28.80 -17.74
CA MET A 39 42.60 28.37 -17.05
C MET A 39 42.82 28.07 -15.55
N TYR A 40 44.07 28.02 -15.10
CA TYR A 40 44.48 27.76 -13.72
C TYR A 40 45.21 28.97 -13.14
N VAL A 41 44.74 29.44 -11.99
CA VAL A 41 45.30 30.54 -11.23
C VAL A 41 46.33 29.98 -10.26
N GLU A 42 47.59 29.96 -10.69
CA GLU A 42 48.66 29.23 -10.00
C GLU A 42 48.93 29.71 -8.57
N HIS A 43 48.93 31.03 -8.34
CA HIS A 43 49.23 31.62 -7.03
C HIS A 43 48.09 31.43 -6.00
N GLU A 44 46.87 31.15 -6.44
CA GLU A 44 45.73 30.81 -5.58
C GLU A 44 45.43 29.32 -5.55
N THR A 45 46.16 28.51 -6.32
CA THR A 45 45.95 27.05 -6.44
C THR A 45 44.49 26.69 -6.76
N ARG A 46 43.88 27.43 -7.71
CA ARG A 46 42.49 27.17 -8.14
C ARG A 46 42.33 27.24 -9.65
N TRP A 47 41.30 26.58 -10.16
CA TRP A 47 40.82 26.79 -11.52
C TRP A 47 39.90 28.02 -11.60
N VAL A 48 39.92 28.70 -12.75
CA VAL A 48 38.98 29.80 -13.04
C VAL A 48 37.52 29.31 -12.98
N ASP A 49 37.28 28.07 -13.40
CA ASP A 49 36.00 27.37 -13.22
C ASP A 49 36.19 25.84 -13.27
N ARG A 50 35.33 25.09 -12.57
CA ARG A 50 35.39 23.61 -12.55
C ARG A 50 35.17 22.99 -13.94
N SER A 51 34.38 23.62 -14.80
CA SER A 51 34.16 23.14 -16.16
C SER A 51 35.41 23.29 -17.04
N LEU A 52 36.28 24.28 -16.78
CA LEU A 52 37.55 24.45 -17.48
C LEU A 52 38.60 23.41 -17.04
N ARG A 53 38.60 23.03 -15.74
CA ARG A 53 39.37 21.86 -15.28
C ARG A 53 38.95 20.59 -16.01
N ASN A 54 37.64 20.36 -16.10
CA ASN A 54 37.09 19.20 -16.79
C ASN A 54 37.40 19.24 -18.30
N LEU A 55 37.45 20.43 -18.93
CA LEU A 55 37.90 20.59 -20.31
C LEU A 55 39.35 20.13 -20.51
N VAL A 56 40.26 20.50 -19.61
CA VAL A 56 41.66 20.01 -19.64
C VAL A 56 41.69 18.50 -19.42
N GLY A 57 40.85 17.96 -18.53
CA GLY A 57 40.69 16.52 -18.34
C GLY A 57 40.24 15.79 -19.60
N ASP A 58 39.20 16.28 -20.29
CA ASP A 58 38.71 15.73 -21.56
C ASP A 58 39.80 15.78 -22.64
N TRP A 59 40.56 16.87 -22.70
CA TRP A 59 41.68 17.00 -23.64
C TRP A 59 42.81 16.03 -23.32
N LEU A 60 43.18 15.86 -22.04
CA LEU A 60 44.16 14.86 -21.60
C LEU A 60 43.72 13.44 -21.97
N ARG A 61 42.45 13.07 -21.73
CA ARG A 61 41.91 11.77 -22.18
C ARG A 61 42.07 11.57 -23.69
N ARG A 62 41.87 12.64 -24.48
CA ARG A 62 42.11 12.59 -25.93
C ARG A 62 43.58 12.37 -26.29
N VAL A 63 44.51 12.96 -25.53
CA VAL A 63 45.94 12.72 -25.69
C VAL A 63 46.27 11.24 -25.37
N GLU A 64 45.72 10.68 -24.30
CA GLU A 64 45.93 9.25 -23.98
C GLU A 64 45.41 8.33 -25.08
N GLU A 65 44.18 8.56 -25.57
CA GLU A 65 43.60 7.78 -26.67
C GLU A 65 44.51 7.78 -27.92
N ARG A 66 45.24 8.86 -28.15
CA ARG A 66 46.14 9.02 -29.29
C ARG A 66 47.46 8.27 -29.10
N PHE A 67 48.04 8.31 -27.90
CA PHE A 67 49.42 7.87 -27.66
C PHE A 67 49.57 6.56 -26.86
N ALA A 68 48.51 6.03 -26.26
CA ALA A 68 48.57 4.83 -25.41
C ALA A 68 48.90 3.52 -26.16
N GLY A 69 48.88 3.50 -27.50
CA GLY A 69 49.42 2.42 -28.34
C GLY A 69 49.08 0.99 -27.90
N GLY A 70 47.87 0.50 -28.17
CA GLY A 70 47.42 -0.86 -27.81
C GLY A 70 45.90 -1.03 -27.90
N ASP A 71 45.36 -2.16 -27.47
CA ASP A 71 43.90 -2.35 -27.30
C ASP A 71 43.44 -1.48 -26.12
N VAL A 72 43.08 -0.22 -26.43
CA VAL A 72 42.70 0.86 -25.50
C VAL A 72 41.63 0.44 -24.48
N ARG A 73 40.90 -0.66 -24.74
CA ARG A 73 39.91 -1.23 -23.83
C ARG A 73 40.48 -1.90 -22.57
N ARG A 74 41.80 -2.15 -22.47
CA ARG A 74 42.42 -2.88 -21.35
C ARG A 74 43.47 -2.12 -20.54
N SER A 75 43.83 -0.90 -20.93
CA SER A 75 44.80 -0.09 -20.19
C SER A 75 44.08 0.92 -19.28
N GLU A 76 44.53 1.04 -18.03
CA GLU A 76 44.04 2.08 -17.12
C GLU A 76 44.57 3.46 -17.55
N SER A 77 43.72 4.49 -17.49
CA SER A 77 44.11 5.89 -17.77
C SER A 77 45.02 6.42 -16.67
N VAL A 78 46.00 7.26 -17.01
CA VAL A 78 46.83 7.97 -16.02
C VAL A 78 45.98 8.99 -15.25
N LEU A 79 44.92 9.52 -15.86
CA LEU A 79 43.96 10.44 -15.23
C LEU A 79 42.69 9.69 -14.79
N GLN A 80 42.65 9.14 -13.57
CA GLN A 80 41.49 8.38 -13.09
C GLN A 80 40.30 9.29 -12.74
N SER A 81 40.56 10.44 -12.11
CA SER A 81 39.56 11.46 -11.76
C SER A 81 40.02 12.87 -12.12
N TYR A 82 39.11 13.72 -12.61
CA TYR A 82 39.41 15.13 -12.89
C TYR A 82 39.77 15.94 -11.64
N THR A 83 39.52 15.43 -10.42
CA THR A 83 40.02 16.05 -9.18
C THR A 83 41.55 16.01 -9.05
N GLU A 84 42.22 15.09 -9.75
CA GLU A 84 43.69 15.04 -9.76
C GLU A 84 44.31 16.26 -10.48
N LEU A 85 43.51 16.97 -11.29
CA LEU A 85 43.89 18.23 -11.90
C LEU A 85 43.75 19.44 -10.97
N ASP A 86 43.31 19.28 -9.72
CA ASP A 86 43.23 20.40 -8.77
C ASP A 86 44.64 21.00 -8.49
N VAL A 87 45.69 20.17 -8.61
CA VAL A 87 47.10 20.59 -8.66
C VAL A 87 47.76 19.97 -9.90
N PRO A 88 47.63 20.61 -11.08
CA PRO A 88 47.88 19.94 -12.36
C PRO A 88 49.35 19.62 -12.61
N GLN A 89 50.30 20.41 -12.11
CA GLN A 89 51.72 20.31 -12.50
C GLN A 89 52.31 18.92 -12.28
N LYS A 90 52.09 18.32 -11.09
CA LYS A 90 52.62 17.00 -10.77
C LYS A 90 52.07 15.91 -11.69
N LEU A 91 50.76 15.94 -11.93
CA LEU A 91 50.09 15.00 -12.83
C LEU A 91 50.57 15.18 -14.27
N LEU A 92 50.72 16.41 -14.75
CA LEU A 92 51.19 16.68 -16.11
C LEU A 92 52.59 16.14 -16.35
N ASP A 93 53.50 16.29 -15.39
CA ASP A 93 54.87 15.79 -15.52
C ASP A 93 54.91 14.25 -15.58
N GLU A 94 54.10 13.57 -14.76
CA GLU A 94 53.92 12.12 -14.81
C GLU A 94 53.27 11.66 -16.13
N PHE A 95 52.24 12.39 -16.58
CA PHE A 95 51.48 12.11 -17.79
C PHE A 95 52.37 12.17 -19.03
N PHE A 96 53.16 13.23 -19.21
CA PHE A 96 54.04 13.37 -20.37
C PHE A 96 55.30 12.51 -20.28
N SER A 97 55.76 12.14 -19.07
CA SER A 97 56.77 11.10 -18.92
C SER A 97 56.26 9.73 -19.37
N THR A 98 54.96 9.47 -19.25
CA THR A 98 54.31 8.22 -19.68
C THR A 98 54.08 8.21 -21.19
N TYR A 99 53.72 9.36 -21.78
CA TYR A 99 53.49 9.52 -23.22
C TYR A 99 54.50 10.49 -23.86
N PRO A 100 55.80 10.13 -23.95
CA PRO A 100 56.85 11.05 -24.39
C PRO A 100 56.68 11.53 -25.85
N LEU A 101 56.02 10.74 -26.70
CA LEU A 101 55.72 11.13 -28.08
C LEU A 101 54.75 12.32 -28.18
N ALA A 102 53.92 12.56 -27.15
CA ALA A 102 53.01 13.70 -27.10
C ALA A 102 53.77 15.04 -26.96
N SER A 103 55.01 15.00 -26.47
CA SER A 103 55.90 16.16 -26.35
C SER A 103 56.61 16.51 -27.67
N GLU A 104 56.71 15.56 -28.60
CA GLU A 104 57.43 15.74 -29.88
C GLU A 104 56.47 15.94 -31.06
N GLN A 105 55.30 15.30 -31.03
CA GLN A 105 54.37 15.28 -32.14
C GLN A 105 53.43 16.50 -32.13
N LEU A 106 53.28 17.13 -33.30
CA LEU A 106 52.31 18.20 -33.53
C LEU A 106 50.87 17.66 -33.56
N LEU A 107 49.90 18.53 -33.24
CA LEU A 107 48.49 18.16 -33.23
C LEU A 107 48.01 17.59 -34.58
N ALA A 108 47.37 16.43 -34.53
CA ALA A 108 46.67 15.87 -35.68
C ALA A 108 45.44 16.73 -36.06
N ALA A 109 45.05 16.71 -37.34
CA ALA A 109 43.94 17.52 -37.84
C ALA A 109 42.60 17.19 -37.14
N GLU A 110 42.36 15.91 -36.83
CA GLU A 110 41.17 15.46 -36.11
C GLU A 110 41.15 15.98 -34.67
N ASP A 111 42.31 16.06 -34.02
CA ASP A 111 42.41 16.50 -32.62
C ASP A 111 42.34 18.02 -32.51
N LYS A 112 42.82 18.74 -33.54
CA LYS A 112 42.54 20.18 -33.69
C LYS A 112 41.04 20.45 -33.79
N ALA A 113 40.33 19.72 -34.65
CA ALA A 113 38.87 19.86 -34.79
C ALA A 113 38.15 19.54 -33.47
N TYR A 114 38.60 18.50 -32.76
CA TYR A 114 38.09 18.14 -31.45
C TYR A 114 38.32 19.25 -30.41
N PHE A 115 39.54 19.81 -30.33
CA PHE A 115 39.88 20.91 -29.42
C PHE A 115 38.94 22.11 -29.61
N LEU A 116 38.72 22.53 -30.86
CA LEU A 116 37.83 23.65 -31.16
C LEU A 116 36.38 23.34 -30.76
N ALA A 117 35.91 22.11 -31.01
CA ALA A 117 34.58 21.68 -30.64
C ALA A 117 34.37 21.67 -29.11
N ILE A 118 35.34 21.18 -28.33
CA ILE A 118 35.22 21.15 -26.86
C ILE A 118 35.40 22.55 -26.24
N ALA A 119 36.17 23.44 -26.87
CA ALA A 119 36.33 24.83 -26.44
C ALA A 119 35.05 25.66 -26.58
N GLN A 120 34.15 25.29 -27.50
CA GLN A 120 32.86 25.96 -27.75
C GLN A 120 31.64 25.19 -27.19
N ARG A 121 31.87 24.19 -26.33
CA ARG A 121 30.80 23.31 -25.81
C ARG A 121 29.79 24.07 -24.92
N PRO A 122 28.48 23.95 -25.18
CA PRO A 122 27.45 24.52 -24.30
C PRO A 122 27.46 23.89 -22.89
N GLY A 123 27.15 24.69 -21.87
CA GLY A 123 27.12 24.25 -20.47
C GLY A 123 28.46 24.31 -19.74
N GLN A 124 29.50 24.84 -20.39
CA GLN A 124 30.82 25.11 -19.83
C GLN A 124 31.07 26.62 -19.80
N LYS A 125 31.91 27.11 -18.87
CA LYS A 125 32.37 28.50 -18.88
C LYS A 125 33.16 28.77 -20.17
N PRO A 126 32.87 29.84 -20.93
CA PRO A 126 33.62 30.18 -22.14
C PRO A 126 35.13 30.20 -21.87
N VAL A 127 35.92 29.67 -22.81
CA VAL A 127 37.37 29.59 -22.65
C VAL A 127 37.97 31.00 -22.55
N PRO A 128 38.91 31.26 -21.62
CA PRO A 128 39.51 32.58 -21.41
C PRO A 128 40.61 32.88 -22.45
N PHE A 129 40.38 32.54 -23.71
CA PHE A 129 41.31 32.74 -24.82
C PHE A 129 40.61 32.63 -26.18
N ILE A 130 41.29 33.06 -27.22
CA ILE A 130 40.85 32.94 -28.61
C ILE A 130 41.53 31.72 -29.24
N PRO A 131 40.80 30.61 -29.50
CA PRO A 131 41.39 29.39 -30.06
C PRO A 131 41.53 29.42 -31.59
N VAL A 132 40.67 30.19 -32.28
CA VAL A 132 40.66 30.37 -33.74
C VAL A 132 40.04 31.73 -34.08
N LEU A 133 40.42 32.32 -35.22
CA LEU A 133 39.77 33.52 -35.76
C LEU A 133 38.69 33.11 -36.77
N ASP A 134 37.44 33.12 -36.33
CA ASP A 134 36.27 32.87 -37.17
C ASP A 134 35.13 33.87 -36.88
N ALA A 135 33.92 33.60 -37.37
CA ALA A 135 32.77 34.50 -37.21
C ALA A 135 32.15 34.51 -35.80
N THR A 136 32.66 33.71 -34.84
CA THR A 136 32.02 33.47 -33.52
C THR A 136 32.69 34.21 -32.35
N PHE A 137 33.25 35.40 -32.59
CA PHE A 137 33.95 36.19 -31.58
C PHE A 137 33.00 36.95 -30.63
N GLU A 138 33.12 36.72 -29.31
CA GLU A 138 32.35 37.42 -28.26
C GLU A 138 33.25 37.88 -27.08
N ASP A 139 32.89 39.00 -26.44
CA ASP A 139 33.62 39.61 -25.32
C ASP A 139 33.18 39.08 -23.94
N SER A 140 34.07 39.14 -22.94
CA SER A 140 33.84 38.61 -21.58
C SER A 140 33.90 39.69 -20.49
N LEU A 141 32.93 39.72 -19.57
CA LEU A 141 32.76 40.76 -18.53
C LEU A 141 33.26 40.35 -17.14
N TRP A 142 33.33 39.05 -16.84
CA TRP A 142 33.64 38.57 -15.48
C TRP A 142 35.07 38.89 -15.02
N ALA A 143 36.00 39.13 -15.96
CA ALA A 143 37.39 39.48 -15.67
C ALA A 143 37.53 40.78 -14.86
N ALA A 144 36.51 41.65 -14.85
CA ALA A 144 36.46 42.85 -14.01
C ALA A 144 36.35 42.56 -12.51
N GLU A 145 35.78 41.41 -12.16
CA GLU A 145 35.61 40.99 -10.77
C GLU A 145 36.68 39.98 -10.30
N ASP A 146 37.44 39.39 -11.24
CA ASP A 146 38.48 38.39 -10.96
C ASP A 146 39.71 38.64 -11.86
N ILE A 147 40.48 39.68 -11.53
CA ILE A 147 41.69 40.05 -12.26
C ILE A 147 42.81 39.03 -12.10
N GLU A 148 42.84 38.32 -10.98
CA GLU A 148 43.84 37.29 -10.67
C GLU A 148 43.78 36.13 -11.67
N ALA A 149 42.61 35.88 -12.26
CA ALA A 149 42.37 34.91 -13.31
C ALA A 149 42.71 35.41 -14.74
N VAL A 150 43.06 36.69 -14.91
CA VAL A 150 43.62 37.21 -16.16
C VAL A 150 45.10 36.80 -16.22
N PHE A 151 45.53 36.21 -17.34
CA PHE A 151 46.80 35.51 -17.44
C PHE A 151 48.06 36.34 -17.09
N ASP A 152 47.98 37.67 -17.13
CA ASP A 152 49.03 38.61 -16.73
C ASP A 152 48.56 39.66 -15.71
N GLN A 153 47.34 39.51 -15.17
CA GLN A 153 46.75 40.37 -14.13
C GLN A 153 46.72 41.87 -14.50
N ASP A 154 46.76 42.21 -15.79
CA ASP A 154 46.78 43.59 -16.27
C ASP A 154 45.34 44.17 -16.33
N PRO A 155 45.01 45.20 -15.52
CA PRO A 155 43.69 45.82 -15.56
C PRO A 155 43.37 46.46 -16.92
N GLN A 156 44.39 46.81 -17.72
CA GLN A 156 44.20 47.42 -19.04
C GLN A 156 43.61 46.45 -20.07
N ARG A 157 43.60 45.15 -19.78
CA ARG A 157 42.95 44.14 -20.63
C ARG A 157 41.47 43.99 -20.35
N VAL A 158 41.00 44.51 -19.23
CA VAL A 158 39.70 44.14 -18.68
C VAL A 158 38.64 45.16 -19.08
N CYS A 159 37.47 44.66 -19.47
CA CYS A 159 36.32 45.49 -19.78
C CYS A 159 35.57 45.88 -18.49
N ILE A 160 35.79 47.09 -17.98
CA ILE A 160 35.07 47.65 -16.82
C ILE A 160 33.91 48.53 -17.31
N LEU A 161 32.68 48.17 -16.93
CA LEU A 161 31.50 48.96 -17.27
C LEU A 161 31.38 50.16 -16.33
N GLN A 162 31.63 51.37 -16.84
CA GLN A 162 31.52 52.61 -16.07
C GLN A 162 30.82 53.73 -16.85
N GLY A 163 29.86 54.40 -16.20
CA GLY A 163 29.14 55.52 -16.79
C GLY A 163 30.00 56.80 -16.82
N PRO A 164 30.16 57.49 -17.98
CA PRO A 164 31.05 58.64 -18.13
C PRO A 164 30.63 59.86 -17.30
N VAL A 165 29.35 59.99 -16.96
CA VAL A 165 28.85 61.07 -16.08
C VAL A 165 28.96 60.69 -14.61
N ALA A 166 28.78 59.42 -14.26
CA ALA A 166 28.81 58.94 -12.87
C ALA A 166 30.25 58.95 -12.30
N VAL A 167 31.25 58.65 -13.13
CA VAL A 167 32.66 58.56 -12.70
C VAL A 167 33.19 59.83 -12.03
N LYS A 168 32.68 61.01 -12.38
CA LYS A 168 33.08 62.27 -11.74
C LYS A 168 32.71 62.34 -10.24
N HIS A 169 31.80 61.47 -9.79
CA HIS A 169 31.33 61.35 -8.41
C HIS A 169 31.98 60.18 -7.66
N ALA A 170 32.43 59.13 -8.35
CA ALA A 170 33.15 58.00 -7.76
C ALA A 170 34.63 58.37 -7.52
N LYS A 171 34.92 59.02 -6.39
CA LYS A 171 36.27 59.55 -6.05
C LYS A 171 36.98 58.79 -4.92
N VAL A 172 36.22 58.06 -4.11
CA VAL A 172 36.72 57.30 -2.96
C VAL A 172 36.57 55.82 -3.31
N ALA A 173 37.66 55.06 -3.21
CA ALA A 173 37.63 53.61 -3.37
C ALA A 173 37.18 52.96 -2.06
N ASP A 174 36.54 51.79 -2.15
CA ASP A 174 36.13 50.94 -1.02
C ASP A 174 35.22 51.63 0.01
N GLU A 175 34.50 52.66 -0.41
CA GLU A 175 33.49 53.32 0.41
C GLU A 175 32.32 52.34 0.67
N PRO A 176 31.95 52.06 1.93
CA PRO A 176 30.83 51.19 2.23
C PRO A 176 29.56 51.68 1.56
N VAL A 177 28.83 50.78 0.88
CA VAL A 177 27.59 51.14 0.18
C VAL A 177 26.56 51.82 1.08
N LYS A 178 26.55 51.46 2.37
CA LYS A 178 25.71 52.11 3.37
C LYS A 178 26.06 53.59 3.49
N ASP A 179 27.34 53.92 3.62
CA ASP A 179 27.80 55.29 3.87
C ASP A 179 27.57 56.16 2.62
N MET A 180 27.84 55.64 1.41
CA MET A 180 27.49 56.32 0.15
C MET A 180 26.01 56.69 0.07
N LEU A 181 25.11 55.75 0.39
CA LEU A 181 23.67 55.96 0.32
C LEU A 181 23.17 56.85 1.46
N ASP A 182 23.73 56.72 2.66
CA ASP A 182 23.40 57.53 3.83
C ASP A 182 23.85 58.99 3.66
N ASP A 183 24.99 59.24 3.02
CA ASP A 183 25.47 60.58 2.72
C ASP A 183 24.54 61.29 1.73
N VAL A 184 24.11 60.58 0.69
CA VAL A 184 23.11 61.09 -0.25
C VAL A 184 21.78 61.32 0.46
N ALA A 185 21.31 60.36 1.26
CA ALA A 185 20.04 60.45 1.98
C ALA A 185 20.04 61.59 3.00
N SER A 186 21.08 61.69 3.84
CA SER A 186 21.24 62.74 4.84
C SER A 186 21.38 64.13 4.22
N GLY A 187 22.10 64.22 3.09
CA GLY A 187 22.20 65.44 2.31
C GLY A 187 20.86 65.89 1.72
N LEU A 188 20.02 64.95 1.27
CA LEU A 188 18.66 65.24 0.86
C LEU A 188 17.78 65.65 2.04
N VAL A 189 17.79 64.89 3.14
CA VAL A 189 17.01 65.19 4.36
C VAL A 189 17.31 66.60 4.85
N SER A 190 18.59 67.00 4.93
CA SER A 190 19.00 68.35 5.35
C SER A 190 18.40 69.43 4.44
N LYS A 191 18.47 69.24 3.11
CA LYS A 191 17.89 70.18 2.13
C LYS A 191 16.36 70.25 2.21
N PHE A 192 15.69 69.12 2.43
CA PHE A 192 14.25 69.08 2.59
C PHE A 192 13.80 69.78 3.88
N LEU A 193 14.53 69.58 4.98
CA LEU A 193 14.27 70.21 6.27
C LEU A 193 14.38 71.74 6.18
N GLU A 194 15.46 72.26 5.59
CA GLU A 194 15.64 73.70 5.38
C GLU A 194 14.54 74.28 4.48
N LYS A 195 14.20 73.61 3.38
CA LYS A 195 13.31 74.16 2.35
C LYS A 195 11.83 74.13 2.73
N TYR A 196 11.37 73.06 3.38
CA TYR A 196 9.94 72.81 3.62
C TYR A 196 9.53 72.93 5.09
N TYR A 197 10.49 72.94 6.03
CA TYR A 197 10.22 72.94 7.48
C TYR A 197 11.02 74.02 8.24
N ASP A 198 11.62 75.00 7.55
CA ASP A 198 12.43 76.08 8.14
C ASP A 198 13.62 75.61 9.00
N GLY A 199 14.15 74.41 8.73
CA GLY A 199 15.21 73.82 9.55
C GLY A 199 14.74 73.23 10.89
N ASP A 200 13.42 73.19 11.14
CA ASP A 200 12.84 72.74 12.40
C ASP A 200 12.26 71.31 12.29
N GLU A 201 12.97 70.35 12.87
CA GLU A 201 12.59 68.93 12.85
C GLU A 201 11.25 68.67 13.56
N SER A 202 10.85 69.52 14.52
CA SER A 202 9.58 69.34 15.25
C SER A 202 8.35 69.56 14.37
N LYS A 203 8.51 70.21 13.21
CA LYS A 203 7.44 70.41 12.22
C LYS A 203 7.27 69.21 11.27
N VAL A 204 8.19 68.25 11.28
CA VAL A 204 8.11 67.06 10.45
C VAL A 204 7.00 66.14 11.00
N PRO A 205 6.02 65.74 10.18
CA PRO A 205 4.95 64.86 10.65
C PRO A 205 5.49 63.52 11.13
N THR A 206 5.18 63.15 12.38
CA THR A 206 5.53 61.85 12.94
C THR A 206 4.42 60.84 12.66
N VAL A 207 4.81 59.69 12.12
CA VAL A 207 3.94 58.52 11.94
C VAL A 207 4.57 57.32 12.62
N ASP A 208 3.74 56.35 12.99
CA ASP A 208 4.20 55.10 13.63
C ASP A 208 5.16 54.31 12.73
N TYR A 209 4.83 54.13 11.45
CA TYR A 209 5.68 53.50 10.44
C TYR A 209 5.44 54.10 9.06
N ILE A 210 6.41 53.95 8.15
CA ILE A 210 6.30 54.40 6.75
C ILE A 210 5.87 53.21 5.89
N GLY A 211 4.66 53.25 5.34
CA GLY A 211 4.11 52.19 4.50
C GLY A 211 3.13 52.74 3.46
N ALA A 212 2.34 51.84 2.84
CA ALA A 212 1.30 52.25 1.91
C ALA A 212 0.30 53.21 2.59
N PRO A 213 -0.07 54.33 1.95
CA PRO A 213 -1.01 55.27 2.55
C PRO A 213 -2.38 54.60 2.75
N PRO A 214 -3.16 55.04 3.75
CA PRO A 214 -4.52 54.56 3.90
C PRO A 214 -5.34 54.72 2.63
N ALA A 215 -6.05 53.66 2.23
CA ALA A 215 -7.03 53.80 1.16
C ALA A 215 -8.11 54.78 1.62
N SER A 216 -8.63 55.60 0.70
CA SER A 216 -9.79 56.44 1.01
C SER A 216 -10.93 55.56 1.52
N GLU A 217 -11.56 55.94 2.64
CA GLU A 217 -12.72 55.21 3.16
C GLU A 217 -13.72 54.98 2.03
N PRO A 218 -14.16 53.72 1.80
CA PRO A 218 -15.17 53.45 0.78
C PRO A 218 -16.48 54.12 1.20
N VAL A 219 -16.74 55.30 0.64
CA VAL A 219 -17.93 56.11 0.91
C VAL A 219 -19.19 55.28 0.77
N GLY A 220 -20.02 55.26 1.81
CA GLY A 220 -21.31 54.57 1.81
C GLY A 220 -21.27 53.07 2.15
N ILE A 221 -20.14 52.51 2.60
CA ILE A 221 -20.05 51.08 2.96
C ILE A 221 -20.98 50.70 4.11
N VAL A 222 -21.11 51.58 5.11
CA VAL A 222 -21.92 51.34 6.31
C VAL A 222 -23.40 51.22 5.93
N GLU A 223 -23.92 52.18 5.17
CA GLU A 223 -25.30 52.19 4.71
C GLU A 223 -25.58 51.07 3.69
N LYS A 224 -24.65 50.84 2.74
CA LYS A 224 -24.83 49.84 1.66
C LYS A 224 -24.93 48.40 2.19
N TYR A 225 -24.20 48.09 3.24
CA TYR A 225 -24.18 46.74 3.84
C TYR A 225 -24.95 46.65 5.17
N GLY A 226 -25.61 47.74 5.58
CA GLY A 226 -26.41 47.78 6.81
C GLY A 226 -25.59 47.49 8.07
N ILE A 227 -24.34 47.99 8.13
CA ILE A 227 -23.46 47.83 9.28
C ILE A 227 -23.94 48.77 10.39
N GLN A 228 -24.18 48.25 11.59
CA GLN A 228 -24.53 49.07 12.75
C GLN A 228 -23.26 49.36 13.55
N ILE A 229 -22.96 50.64 13.75
CA ILE A 229 -21.80 51.09 14.53
C ILE A 229 -22.31 51.82 15.77
N GLU A 230 -21.97 51.29 16.94
CA GLU A 230 -22.20 51.90 18.25
C GLU A 230 -20.86 52.44 18.76
N GLU A 231 -20.65 53.76 18.68
CA GLU A 231 -19.42 54.43 19.15
C GLU A 231 -19.59 55.00 20.56
N THR A 232 -18.55 54.86 21.37
CA THR A 232 -18.44 55.40 22.74
C THR A 232 -17.03 55.95 22.97
N GLU A 233 -16.82 56.77 24.01
CA GLU A 233 -15.46 57.20 24.40
C GLU A 233 -14.51 56.02 24.71
N ALA A 234 -15.08 54.88 25.13
CA ALA A 234 -14.34 53.66 25.44
C ALA A 234 -14.01 52.79 24.20
N GLY A 235 -14.59 53.10 23.04
CA GLY A 235 -14.39 52.33 21.80
C GLY A 235 -15.64 52.18 20.93
N ALA A 236 -15.59 51.29 19.95
CA ALA A 236 -16.64 51.09 18.95
C ALA A 236 -17.07 49.63 18.86
N LYS A 237 -18.37 49.39 18.65
CA LYS A 237 -18.92 48.07 18.39
C LYS A 237 -19.62 48.06 17.02
N LEU A 238 -19.18 47.17 16.14
CA LEU A 238 -19.64 47.02 14.78
C LEU A 238 -20.40 45.69 14.63
N THR A 239 -21.66 45.76 14.22
CA THR A 239 -22.51 44.60 13.94
C THR A 239 -22.81 44.54 12.44
N LEU A 240 -22.44 43.42 11.80
CA LEU A 240 -22.65 43.22 10.36
C LEU A 240 -24.12 42.92 10.03
N GLY A 241 -24.61 43.49 8.92
CA GLY A 241 -25.93 43.21 8.36
C GLY A 241 -26.02 41.87 7.61
N GLN A 242 -27.11 41.65 6.87
CA GLN A 242 -27.34 40.40 6.10
C GLN A 242 -26.43 40.26 4.87
N SER A 243 -26.01 41.38 4.27
CA SER A 243 -25.07 41.44 3.16
C SER A 243 -23.66 41.71 3.69
N LEU A 244 -22.66 41.02 3.13
CA LEU A 244 -21.27 41.12 3.58
C LEU A 244 -20.47 42.08 2.68
N PRO A 245 -19.70 43.03 3.26
CA PRO A 245 -18.81 43.90 2.49
C PRO A 245 -17.62 43.12 1.90
N PRO A 246 -16.95 43.67 0.85
CA PRO A 246 -15.67 43.13 0.39
C PRO A 246 -14.61 43.16 1.51
N VAL A 247 -13.78 42.12 1.60
CA VAL A 247 -12.78 41.95 2.67
C VAL A 247 -11.87 43.17 2.77
N SER A 248 -11.35 43.70 1.67
CA SER A 248 -10.47 44.89 1.68
C SER A 248 -11.15 46.11 2.29
N ALA A 249 -12.39 46.38 1.88
CA ALA A 249 -13.18 47.51 2.35
C ALA A 249 -13.54 47.38 3.85
N TRP A 250 -13.81 46.17 4.31
CA TRP A 250 -14.05 45.85 5.71
C TRP A 250 -12.79 46.03 6.58
N MET A 251 -11.63 45.59 6.09
CA MET A 251 -10.35 45.76 6.81
C MET A 251 -9.97 47.23 6.95
N GLU A 252 -10.21 48.05 5.91
CA GLU A 252 -9.98 49.49 5.97
C GLU A 252 -10.88 50.16 7.02
N LEU A 253 -12.16 49.78 7.09
CA LEU A 253 -13.09 50.28 8.11
C LEU A 253 -12.63 49.90 9.54
N LEU A 254 -12.19 48.66 9.76
CA LEU A 254 -11.72 48.20 11.07
C LEU A 254 -10.38 48.81 11.49
N ALA A 255 -9.47 49.00 10.53
CA ALA A 255 -8.14 49.56 10.78
C ALA A 255 -8.17 51.07 11.10
N GLY A 256 -9.11 51.79 10.50
CA GLY A 256 -9.23 53.24 10.62
C GLY A 256 -8.13 54.03 9.88
N PRO A 257 -8.24 55.37 9.85
CA PRO A 257 -7.37 56.22 9.03
C PRO A 257 -5.97 56.45 9.63
N LYS A 258 -5.76 56.16 10.91
CA LYS A 258 -4.46 56.38 11.59
C LYS A 258 -3.53 55.19 11.38
N VAL A 259 -2.28 55.47 11.02
CA VAL A 259 -1.20 54.48 10.99
C VAL A 259 -0.93 54.02 12.43
N SER A 260 -1.09 52.72 12.68
CA SER A 260 -0.99 52.09 14.00
C SER A 260 -0.68 50.60 13.88
N TRP A 261 -0.37 49.94 15.00
CA TRP A 261 -0.20 48.49 15.07
C TRP A 261 -1.44 47.74 14.55
N LEU A 262 -2.66 48.20 14.84
CA LEU A 262 -3.90 47.55 14.43
C LEU A 262 -4.06 47.64 12.90
N ARG A 263 -3.75 48.81 12.33
CA ARG A 263 -3.72 48.97 10.88
C ARG A 263 -2.69 48.07 10.24
N ALA A 264 -1.47 48.03 10.77
CA ALA A 264 -0.43 47.12 10.31
C ALA A 264 -0.89 45.65 10.37
N ALA A 265 -1.53 45.23 11.46
CA ALA A 265 -2.05 43.88 11.66
C ALA A 265 -3.13 43.48 10.64
N LEU A 266 -4.07 44.38 10.29
CA LEU A 266 -5.20 44.06 9.42
C LEU A 266 -4.95 44.31 7.92
N THR A 267 -4.07 45.26 7.59
CA THR A 267 -3.90 45.75 6.20
C THR A 267 -2.60 45.33 5.54
N SER A 268 -1.57 44.92 6.30
CA SER A 268 -0.33 44.41 5.73
C SER A 268 -0.61 43.21 4.82
N ILE A 269 0.05 43.16 3.67
CA ILE A 269 -0.09 42.06 2.71
C ILE A 269 0.52 40.79 3.30
N ASN A 270 1.70 40.94 3.91
CA ASN A 270 2.50 39.83 4.43
C ASN A 270 2.78 40.00 5.92
N VAL A 271 3.00 38.86 6.58
CA VAL A 271 3.61 38.75 7.91
C VAL A 271 4.95 38.04 7.73
N VAL A 272 5.95 38.44 8.50
CA VAL A 272 7.24 37.74 8.53
C VAL A 272 7.15 36.55 9.48
N GLN A 273 7.43 35.35 8.99
CA GLN A 273 7.50 34.13 9.78
C GLN A 273 8.90 33.52 9.63
N GLY A 274 9.72 33.58 10.68
CA GLY A 274 11.15 33.28 10.59
C GLY A 274 11.85 34.22 9.62
N GLY A 275 12.38 33.68 8.51
CA GLY A 275 13.00 34.45 7.42
C GLY A 275 12.13 34.58 6.15
N SER A 276 10.87 34.14 6.20
CA SER A 276 9.97 34.13 5.03
C SER A 276 8.84 35.13 5.17
N TYR A 277 8.34 35.61 4.03
CA TYR A 277 7.09 36.38 3.95
C TYR A 277 5.93 35.42 3.69
N VAL A 278 4.93 35.43 4.57
CA VAL A 278 3.70 34.65 4.42
C VAL A 278 2.50 35.57 4.30
N ASP A 279 1.45 35.12 3.62
CA ASP A 279 0.17 35.86 3.56
C ASP A 279 -0.32 36.19 4.97
N ASN A 280 -0.79 37.41 5.17
CA ASN A 280 -1.27 37.86 6.47
C ASN A 280 -2.50 37.04 6.96
N PRO A 281 -2.36 36.21 8.02
CA PRO A 281 -3.44 35.36 8.50
C PRO A 281 -4.56 36.17 9.20
N LEU A 282 -4.24 37.33 9.76
CA LEU A 282 -5.21 38.19 10.46
C LEU A 282 -6.26 38.71 9.49
N LYS A 283 -5.89 38.98 8.24
CA LYS A 283 -6.82 39.41 7.19
C LYS A 283 -7.88 38.34 6.88
N ARG A 284 -7.56 37.05 7.05
CA ARG A 284 -8.53 35.95 6.86
C ARG A 284 -9.40 35.76 8.10
N ILE A 285 -8.79 35.79 9.29
CA ILE A 285 -9.52 35.67 10.56
C ILE A 285 -10.58 36.77 10.69
N PHE A 286 -10.22 38.03 10.43
CA PHE A 286 -11.12 39.18 10.58
C PHE A 286 -12.03 39.43 9.37
N ALA A 287 -12.04 38.54 8.36
CA ALA A 287 -12.94 38.67 7.21
C ALA A 287 -14.42 38.78 7.67
N PRO A 288 -15.26 39.55 6.97
CA PRO A 288 -16.64 39.78 7.41
C PRO A 288 -17.45 38.50 7.30
N ARG A 289 -18.14 38.09 8.37
CA ARG A 289 -19.02 36.91 8.42
C ARG A 289 -20.42 37.27 8.93
N ARG A 290 -21.43 36.49 8.52
CA ARG A 290 -22.80 36.69 9.01
C ARG A 290 -22.90 36.38 10.50
N GLY A 291 -23.55 37.25 11.27
CA GLY A 291 -23.67 37.10 12.72
C GLY A 291 -22.39 37.42 13.50
N GLN A 292 -21.37 37.97 12.84
CA GLN A 292 -20.15 38.45 13.48
C GLN A 292 -20.34 39.86 14.04
N VAL A 293 -19.90 40.06 15.28
CA VAL A 293 -19.85 41.37 15.94
C VAL A 293 -18.40 41.65 16.33
N VAL A 294 -17.90 42.83 15.98
CA VAL A 294 -16.52 43.25 16.28
C VAL A 294 -16.57 44.41 17.26
N SER A 295 -15.87 44.29 18.39
CA SER A 295 -15.77 45.33 19.42
C SER A 295 -14.32 45.78 19.55
N ILE A 296 -14.05 47.06 19.32
CA ILE A 296 -12.73 47.69 19.44
C ILE A 296 -12.76 48.54 20.71
N GLN A 297 -11.85 48.26 21.65
CA GLN A 297 -11.67 49.06 22.85
C GLN A 297 -10.45 49.97 22.71
N LEU A 298 -10.61 51.21 23.17
CA LEU A 298 -9.58 52.23 23.13
C LEU A 298 -8.99 52.45 24.52
N LYS A 299 -7.67 52.61 24.59
CA LYS A 299 -6.95 53.08 25.78
C LYS A 299 -6.15 54.32 25.39
N ASN A 300 -6.38 55.44 26.07
CA ASN A 300 -5.80 56.75 25.74
C ASN A 300 -6.05 57.17 24.27
N GLY A 301 -7.22 56.85 23.72
CA GLY A 301 -7.58 57.19 22.33
C GLY A 301 -6.88 56.35 21.25
N GLN A 302 -6.16 55.28 21.62
CA GLN A 302 -5.58 54.31 20.69
C GLN A 302 -6.18 52.92 20.87
N PRO A 303 -6.32 52.10 19.80
CA PRO A 303 -6.77 50.73 19.93
C PRO A 303 -5.84 49.92 20.82
N SER A 304 -6.39 49.27 21.84
CA SER A 304 -5.63 48.38 22.73
C SER A 304 -6.12 46.92 22.67
N HIS A 305 -7.39 46.72 22.34
CA HIS A 305 -8.04 45.42 22.39
C HIS A 305 -9.14 45.35 21.34
N ILE A 306 -9.22 44.26 20.59
CA ILE A 306 -10.30 43.98 19.65
C ILE A 306 -10.85 42.57 19.91
N THR A 307 -12.16 42.46 20.00
CA THR A 307 -12.88 41.21 20.27
C THR A 307 -13.85 40.93 19.15
N VAL A 308 -13.92 39.68 18.71
CA VAL A 308 -14.91 39.20 17.75
C VAL A 308 -15.81 38.19 18.45
N THR A 309 -17.12 38.46 18.47
CA THR A 309 -18.13 37.54 19.02
C THR A 309 -19.04 37.01 17.92
N GLY A 310 -19.50 35.77 18.08
CA GLY A 310 -20.38 35.09 17.12
C GLY A 310 -19.66 34.55 15.87
N ALA A 311 -20.44 33.97 14.96
CA ALA A 311 -19.98 33.32 13.73
C ALA A 311 -18.91 32.22 13.92
N ALA A 312 -18.89 31.56 15.09
CA ALA A 312 -17.93 30.49 15.41
C ALA A 312 -18.33 29.10 14.87
N ARG A 313 -19.44 29.00 14.13
CA ARG A 313 -19.92 27.81 13.44
C ARG A 313 -20.35 28.14 12.01
N SER A 314 -20.01 27.27 11.07
CA SER A 314 -20.41 27.41 9.66
C SER A 314 -21.90 27.09 9.43
N HIS A 315 -22.50 26.27 10.30
CA HIS A 315 -23.88 25.83 10.17
C HIS A 315 -24.49 25.53 11.55
N GLY A 316 -25.80 25.76 11.69
CA GLY A 316 -26.53 25.57 12.95
C GLY A 316 -26.51 26.81 13.85
N ALA A 317 -27.33 26.76 14.91
CA ALA A 317 -27.34 27.80 15.93
C ALA A 317 -26.15 27.61 16.88
N HIS A 318 -25.50 28.72 17.23
CA HIS A 318 -24.41 28.78 18.20
C HIS A 318 -24.62 30.01 19.09
N ASP A 319 -23.98 30.05 20.26
CA ASP A 319 -24.10 31.21 21.14
C ASP A 319 -23.57 32.47 20.45
N SER A 320 -24.48 33.42 20.17
CA SER A 320 -24.13 34.71 19.56
C SER A 320 -23.18 35.55 20.42
N GLY A 321 -23.14 35.31 21.73
CA GLY A 321 -22.22 35.94 22.68
C GLY A 321 -20.87 35.26 22.79
N PHE A 322 -20.65 34.11 22.12
CA PHE A 322 -19.39 33.39 22.20
C PHE A 322 -18.24 34.25 21.66
N LYS A 323 -17.21 34.43 22.50
CA LYS A 323 -15.98 35.12 22.12
C LYS A 323 -15.14 34.22 21.23
N ALA A 324 -15.11 34.49 19.93
CA ALA A 324 -14.44 33.66 18.94
C ALA A 324 -12.97 34.04 18.72
N VAL A 325 -12.68 35.34 18.66
CA VAL A 325 -11.32 35.87 18.45
C VAL A 325 -11.08 37.06 19.37
N GLU A 326 -9.87 37.17 19.86
CA GLU A 326 -9.40 38.30 20.64
C GLU A 326 -8.00 38.68 20.14
N LEU A 327 -7.75 39.97 19.95
CA LEU A 327 -6.44 40.48 19.58
C LEU A 327 -6.11 41.67 20.49
N THR A 328 -4.99 41.56 21.20
CA THR A 328 -4.56 42.53 22.21
C THR A 328 -3.18 43.06 21.89
N PHE A 329 -2.90 44.30 22.27
CA PHE A 329 -1.59 44.92 22.10
C PHE A 329 -1.02 45.37 23.44
N ASP A 330 0.22 44.97 23.71
CA ASP A 330 1.02 45.45 24.82
C ASP A 330 2.06 46.46 24.32
N PRO A 331 1.88 47.77 24.60
CA PRO A 331 2.82 48.81 24.19
C PRO A 331 4.22 48.66 24.79
N SER A 332 4.35 48.03 25.97
CA SER A 332 5.63 47.91 26.67
C SER A 332 6.58 46.92 25.99
N SER A 333 6.03 45.84 25.45
CA SER A 333 6.76 44.82 24.70
C SER A 333 6.63 44.95 23.18
N SER A 334 5.80 45.89 22.69
CA SER A 334 5.40 46.02 21.28
C SER A 334 4.86 44.70 20.70
N ARG A 335 4.13 43.94 21.53
CA ARG A 335 3.65 42.60 21.20
C ARG A 335 2.14 42.59 21.01
N ILE A 336 1.72 41.95 19.94
CA ILE A 336 0.33 41.66 19.60
C ILE A 336 0.07 40.20 19.99
N SER A 337 -0.95 39.95 20.81
CA SER A 337 -1.40 38.59 21.15
C SER A 337 -2.72 38.30 20.47
N LEU A 338 -2.75 37.26 19.65
CA LEU A 338 -3.96 36.72 19.02
C LEU A 338 -4.42 35.49 19.80
N THR A 339 -5.65 35.52 20.29
CA THR A 339 -6.31 34.36 20.89
C THR A 339 -7.50 33.94 20.04
N ILE A 340 -7.54 32.68 19.59
CA ILE A 340 -8.70 32.09 18.90
C ILE A 340 -9.33 31.07 19.85
N PHE A 341 -10.64 31.13 20.06
CA PHE A 341 -11.34 30.27 21.01
C PHE A 341 -12.13 29.20 20.28
N GLU A 342 -12.08 27.98 20.81
CA GLU A 342 -12.94 26.87 20.41
C GLU A 342 -13.87 26.46 21.57
N GLU A 343 -15.10 26.07 21.26
CA GLU A 343 -16.01 25.51 22.26
C GLU A 343 -16.00 23.98 22.19
N ARG A 344 -15.65 23.35 23.31
CA ARG A 344 -15.76 21.90 23.51
C ARG A 344 -16.68 21.61 24.70
N THR A 345 -17.84 21.01 24.41
CA THR A 345 -18.80 20.53 25.44
C THR A 345 -19.10 21.59 26.52
N GLY A 346 -19.32 22.85 26.12
CA GLY A 346 -19.60 23.97 27.02
C GLY A 346 -18.38 24.66 27.64
N SER A 347 -17.15 24.18 27.39
CA SER A 347 -15.90 24.82 27.82
C SER A 347 -15.24 25.57 26.66
N SER A 348 -14.65 26.72 26.93
CA SER A 348 -13.96 27.55 25.93
C SER A 348 -12.44 27.37 26.04
N ILE A 349 -11.83 26.84 24.99
CA ILE A 349 -10.39 26.53 24.95
C ILE A 349 -9.67 27.57 24.07
N PRO A 350 -8.70 28.33 24.62
CA PRO A 350 -7.97 29.34 23.86
C PRO A 350 -6.72 28.77 23.18
N LEU A 351 -6.53 29.07 21.89
CA LEU A 351 -5.26 29.00 21.19
C LEU A 351 -4.59 30.38 21.20
N GLN A 352 -3.40 30.49 21.78
CA GLN A 352 -2.65 31.75 21.85
C GLN A 352 -1.48 31.79 20.87
N LEU A 353 -1.41 32.86 20.09
CA LEU A 353 -0.37 33.18 19.12
C LEU A 353 0.14 34.59 19.37
N ALA A 354 1.40 34.86 19.02
CA ALA A 354 2.05 36.13 19.30
C ALA A 354 2.73 36.68 18.07
N PHE A 355 2.67 38.00 17.90
CA PHE A 355 3.29 38.74 16.81
C PHE A 355 4.02 39.96 17.38
N ASP A 356 5.26 40.21 16.96
CA ASP A 356 5.99 41.42 17.29
C ASP A 356 5.67 42.51 16.25
N TYR A 357 5.35 43.71 16.73
CA TYR A 357 5.16 44.89 15.91
C TYR A 357 6.49 45.64 15.79
N LYS A 358 6.99 45.76 14.55
CA LYS A 358 8.28 46.39 14.21
C LYS A 358 8.06 47.58 13.27
N PRO A 359 7.68 48.76 13.80
CA PRO A 359 7.43 49.95 12.98
C PRO A 359 8.64 50.40 12.15
N SER A 360 9.86 50.08 12.57
CA SER A 360 11.08 50.34 11.80
C SER A 360 11.15 49.56 10.47
N MET A 361 10.37 48.49 10.31
CA MET A 361 10.30 47.66 9.11
C MET A 361 8.97 47.91 8.37
N GLY A 362 8.73 49.15 7.95
CA GLY A 362 7.41 49.60 7.45
C GLY A 362 6.83 48.85 6.25
N TYR A 363 7.64 48.13 5.45
CA TYR A 363 7.15 47.23 4.41
C TYR A 363 6.47 45.97 4.96
N ALA A 364 6.98 45.43 6.08
CA ALA A 364 6.46 44.23 6.73
C ALA A 364 6.54 44.37 8.26
N PRO A 365 5.72 45.24 8.86
CA PRO A 365 5.85 45.63 10.26
C PRO A 365 5.37 44.56 11.26
N ILE A 366 4.85 43.42 10.80
CA ILE A 366 4.28 42.36 11.65
C ILE A 366 5.12 41.10 11.50
N HIS A 367 5.66 40.59 12.61
CA HIS A 367 6.49 39.40 12.66
C HIS A 367 5.87 38.36 13.59
N GLU A 368 5.54 37.16 13.12
CA GLU A 368 5.04 36.09 14.00
C GLU A 368 6.17 35.52 14.86
N VAL A 369 5.92 35.41 16.17
CA VAL A 369 6.86 34.81 17.12
C VAL A 369 6.88 33.29 16.91
N SER A 370 7.92 32.84 16.21
CA SER A 370 8.10 31.42 15.84
C SER A 370 8.51 30.55 17.04
N GLU A 371 9.18 31.13 18.03
CA GLU A 371 9.62 30.43 19.22
C GLU A 371 8.42 29.91 20.05
N GLY A 372 8.46 28.62 20.40
CA GLY A 372 7.39 27.93 21.15
C GLY A 372 6.05 27.82 20.41
N ARG A 373 5.95 28.23 19.15
CA ARG A 373 4.69 28.27 18.38
C ARG A 373 4.03 26.90 18.27
N ASN A 374 4.77 25.90 17.78
CA ASN A 374 4.24 24.54 17.61
C ASN A 374 3.82 23.94 18.96
N TRP A 375 4.55 24.25 20.03
CA TRP A 375 4.21 23.78 21.37
C TRP A 375 2.90 24.37 21.89
N ARG A 376 2.65 25.69 21.72
CA ARG A 376 1.36 26.32 22.07
C ARG A 376 0.19 25.68 21.32
N ILE A 377 0.41 25.34 20.05
CA ILE A 377 -0.60 24.65 19.23
C ILE A 377 -0.83 23.22 19.75
N LYS A 378 0.24 22.48 20.10
CA LYS A 378 0.14 21.16 20.72
C LYS A 378 -0.62 21.21 22.05
N GLU A 379 -0.32 22.14 22.94
CA GLU A 379 -1.05 22.28 24.21
C GLU A 379 -2.56 22.55 23.99
N PHE A 380 -2.89 23.35 22.98
CA PHE A 380 -4.28 23.60 22.58
C PHE A 380 -4.99 22.32 22.10
N TYR A 381 -4.38 21.58 21.17
CA TYR A 381 -4.95 20.32 20.66
C TYR A 381 -5.01 19.21 21.73
N TRP A 382 -4.06 19.19 22.65
CA TRP A 382 -4.06 18.26 23.77
C TRP A 382 -5.31 18.46 24.64
N LYS A 383 -5.61 19.72 24.99
CA LYS A 383 -6.84 20.06 25.73
C LYS A 383 -8.10 19.68 24.96
N LEU A 384 -8.11 19.85 23.63
CA LEU A 384 -9.26 19.48 22.79
C LEU A 384 -9.54 17.97 22.72
N TRP A 385 -8.51 17.12 22.70
CA TRP A 385 -8.72 15.67 22.53
C TRP A 385 -8.72 14.88 23.85
N PHE A 386 -7.94 15.31 24.85
CA PHE A 386 -7.77 14.56 26.09
C PHE A 386 -8.52 15.17 27.26
N GLY A 387 -8.67 16.50 27.32
CA GLY A 387 -9.38 17.19 28.40
C GLY A 387 -8.67 18.44 28.87
N ASP A 388 -9.45 19.42 29.33
CA ASP A 388 -8.94 20.75 29.69
C ASP A 388 -8.05 20.74 30.95
N ASN A 389 -8.17 19.70 31.78
CA ASN A 389 -7.42 19.52 33.02
C ASN A 389 -6.11 18.72 32.85
N GLU A 390 -5.83 18.20 31.65
CA GLU A 390 -4.63 17.39 31.42
C GLU A 390 -3.48 18.25 30.91
N ALA A 391 -2.34 18.24 31.61
CA ALA A 391 -1.10 18.80 31.11
C ALA A 391 -0.48 17.84 30.08
N LEU A 392 0.10 18.39 29.00
CA LEU A 392 0.80 17.61 27.98
C LEU A 392 2.07 16.96 28.61
N PRO A 393 2.14 15.63 28.74
CA PRO A 393 3.29 14.96 29.35
C PRO A 393 4.50 14.93 28.40
N GLU A 394 5.64 14.51 28.95
CA GLU A 394 6.78 14.09 28.12
C GLU A 394 6.48 12.70 27.54
N ILE A 395 6.64 12.56 26.22
CA ILE A 395 6.26 11.36 25.46
C ILE A 395 7.46 10.91 24.64
N ASP A 396 7.90 9.67 24.83
CA ASP A 396 8.92 9.07 23.96
C ASP A 396 8.28 8.56 22.66
N ILE A 397 9.03 8.66 21.57
CA ILE A 397 8.58 8.23 20.24
C ILE A 397 8.50 6.70 20.10
N ARG A 398 9.15 5.95 20.99
CA ARG A 398 9.18 4.48 21.04
C ARG A 398 8.21 3.88 22.05
N ASP A 399 7.49 4.70 22.81
CA ASP A 399 6.49 4.22 23.76
C ASP A 399 5.28 3.59 23.06
N THR A 400 4.63 2.68 23.78
CA THR A 400 3.29 2.20 23.42
C THR A 400 2.25 3.04 24.15
N PHE A 401 1.42 3.75 23.39
CA PHE A 401 0.37 4.62 23.91
C PHE A 401 -0.89 3.82 24.19
N VAL A 402 -1.36 3.94 25.44
CA VAL A 402 -2.56 3.23 25.90
C VAL A 402 -3.71 4.21 26.08
N GLY A 403 -4.85 3.89 25.48
CA GLY A 403 -6.11 4.63 25.63
C GLY A 403 -6.92 4.18 26.86
N PRO A 404 -7.97 4.94 27.24
CA PRO A 404 -8.88 4.54 28.29
C PRO A 404 -9.69 3.29 27.90
N GLU A 405 -10.24 2.59 28.89
CA GLU A 405 -11.22 1.55 28.64
C GLU A 405 -12.55 2.17 28.20
N VAL A 406 -13.14 1.63 27.14
CA VAL A 406 -14.39 2.11 26.55
C VAL A 406 -15.35 0.94 26.43
N THR A 407 -16.48 1.01 27.14
CA THR A 407 -17.58 0.06 26.98
C THR A 407 -18.44 0.46 25.78
N ILE A 408 -18.63 -0.46 24.84
CA ILE A 408 -19.48 -0.23 23.67
C ILE A 408 -20.96 -0.31 24.09
N THR A 409 -21.68 0.81 23.98
CA THR A 409 -23.12 0.88 24.30
C THR A 409 -23.97 0.88 23.03
N SER A 410 -25.20 0.37 23.12
CA SER A 410 -26.14 0.36 21.99
C SER A 410 -26.45 1.77 21.50
N GLU A 411 -26.62 2.72 22.42
CA GLU A 411 -26.90 4.13 22.09
C GLU A 411 -25.75 4.75 21.28
N ALA A 412 -24.49 4.50 21.69
CA ALA A 412 -23.33 5.03 20.99
C ALA A 412 -23.21 4.47 19.57
N VAL A 413 -23.45 3.16 19.40
CA VAL A 413 -23.43 2.49 18.08
C VAL A 413 -24.52 3.04 17.17
N GLU A 414 -25.76 3.12 17.65
CA GLU A 414 -26.90 3.62 16.85
C GLU A 414 -26.73 5.10 16.47
N ARG A 415 -26.19 5.91 17.39
CA ARG A 415 -25.87 7.31 17.12
C ARG A 415 -24.75 7.45 16.09
N PHE A 416 -23.68 6.66 16.22
CA PHE A 416 -22.59 6.64 15.25
C PHE A 416 -23.09 6.26 13.86
N CYS A 417 -23.82 5.14 13.74
CA CYS A 417 -24.41 4.66 12.49
C CYS A 417 -25.34 5.70 11.86
N THR A 418 -26.14 6.40 12.65
CA THR A 418 -27.00 7.49 12.18
C THR A 418 -26.19 8.63 11.59
N VAL A 419 -25.10 9.05 12.24
CA VAL A 419 -24.23 10.15 11.79
C VAL A 419 -23.49 9.82 10.49
N VAL A 420 -23.00 8.59 10.33
CA VAL A 420 -22.30 8.16 9.09
C VAL A 420 -23.27 7.66 8.01
N GLY A 421 -24.56 7.61 8.32
CA GLY A 421 -25.61 7.15 7.42
C GLY A 421 -25.51 5.66 7.09
N ASN A 422 -25.07 4.83 8.04
CA ASN A 422 -25.06 3.37 7.96
C ASN A 422 -26.36 2.82 8.57
N GLN A 423 -27.14 2.09 7.79
CA GLN A 423 -28.48 1.62 8.14
C GLN A 423 -28.57 0.09 8.25
N ALA A 424 -27.43 -0.61 8.27
CA ALA A 424 -27.39 -2.06 8.38
C ALA A 424 -28.16 -2.55 9.63
N GLU A 425 -28.94 -3.60 9.47
CA GLU A 425 -29.85 -4.08 10.52
C GLU A 425 -29.09 -4.65 11.73
N GLN A 426 -27.88 -5.17 11.53
CA GLN A 426 -27.02 -5.74 12.57
C GLN A 426 -26.59 -4.73 13.64
N PHE A 427 -26.69 -3.43 13.34
CA PHE A 427 -26.30 -2.34 14.24
C PHE A 427 -27.50 -1.75 15.00
N LYS A 428 -28.70 -2.32 14.88
CA LYS A 428 -29.93 -1.81 15.52
C LYS A 428 -30.45 -2.76 16.60
N SER A 429 -30.69 -2.23 17.79
CA SER A 429 -31.21 -2.98 18.95
C SER A 429 -32.65 -3.49 18.76
N ALA A 430 -33.43 -2.86 17.90
CA ALA A 430 -34.85 -3.17 17.73
C ALA A 430 -35.14 -4.56 17.10
N ARG A 431 -34.15 -5.20 16.47
CA ARG A 431 -34.35 -6.45 15.69
C ARG A 431 -33.34 -7.56 15.99
N TYR A 432 -32.26 -7.28 16.71
CA TYR A 432 -31.22 -8.25 17.04
C TYR A 432 -30.92 -8.24 18.54
N GLU A 433 -30.90 -9.42 19.17
CA GLU A 433 -30.51 -9.58 20.57
C GLU A 433 -29.01 -9.33 20.79
N ARG A 434 -28.18 -9.62 19.77
CA ARG A 434 -26.74 -9.32 19.75
C ARG A 434 -26.45 -8.26 18.69
N VAL A 435 -26.38 -7.01 19.14
CA VAL A 435 -26.05 -5.86 18.29
C VAL A 435 -24.55 -5.80 18.05
N GLN A 436 -24.14 -5.74 16.79
CA GLN A 436 -22.74 -5.54 16.41
C GLN A 436 -22.38 -4.05 16.42
N ALA A 437 -21.10 -3.72 16.57
CA ALA A 437 -20.57 -2.40 16.27
C ALA A 437 -19.84 -2.43 14.92
N PRO A 438 -19.98 -1.38 14.07
CA PRO A 438 -19.26 -1.32 12.81
C PRO A 438 -17.75 -1.29 13.05
N MET A 439 -16.97 -1.85 12.12
CA MET A 439 -15.49 -1.81 12.17
C MET A 439 -14.95 -0.38 12.35
N ASP A 440 -15.60 0.62 11.76
CA ASP A 440 -15.21 2.04 11.91
C ASP A 440 -15.25 2.50 13.37
N PHE A 441 -16.04 1.87 14.23
CA PHE A 441 -16.13 2.20 15.66
C PHE A 441 -14.82 1.93 16.40
N ALA A 442 -13.92 1.13 15.82
CA ALA A 442 -12.55 0.97 16.30
C ALA A 442 -11.83 2.32 16.43
N ILE A 443 -12.09 3.29 15.53
CA ILE A 443 -11.47 4.61 15.65
C ILE A 443 -11.99 5.37 16.87
N VAL A 444 -13.25 5.20 17.25
CA VAL A 444 -13.85 5.89 18.40
C VAL A 444 -13.22 5.37 19.69
N THR A 445 -13.05 4.05 19.80
CA THR A 445 -12.39 3.42 20.95
C THR A 445 -10.88 3.66 20.98
N GLY A 446 -10.25 3.79 19.80
CA GLY A 446 -8.80 3.95 19.65
C GLY A 446 -8.27 5.38 19.50
N TRP A 447 -9.14 6.37 19.32
CA TRP A 447 -8.75 7.75 18.93
C TRP A 447 -7.68 8.33 19.83
N GLN A 448 -7.88 8.25 21.14
CA GLN A 448 -6.94 8.81 22.12
C GLN A 448 -5.56 8.12 22.08
N ALA A 449 -5.52 6.79 21.92
CA ALA A 449 -4.25 6.08 21.81
C ALA A 449 -3.49 6.50 20.54
N ILE A 450 -4.20 6.59 19.41
CA ILE A 450 -3.62 6.97 18.12
C ILE A 450 -3.16 8.43 18.13
N MET A 451 -3.97 9.38 18.62
CA MET A 451 -3.63 10.80 18.61
C MET A 451 -2.47 11.15 19.54
N ARG A 452 -2.15 10.36 20.56
CA ARG A 452 -0.97 10.60 21.42
C ARG A 452 0.34 10.58 20.61
N SER A 453 0.39 9.81 19.53
CA SER A 453 1.58 9.62 18.68
C SER A 453 2.10 10.87 17.96
N ILE A 454 1.27 11.90 17.79
CA ILE A 454 1.66 13.13 17.07
C ILE A 454 2.14 14.25 18.01
N PHE A 455 2.11 14.03 19.33
CA PHE A 455 2.55 15.00 20.33
C PHE A 455 4.03 14.95 20.75
N PRO A 456 4.83 13.87 20.57
CA PRO A 456 6.22 13.84 21.02
C PRO A 456 7.02 15.07 20.60
N LYS A 457 7.92 15.55 21.47
CA LYS A 457 8.78 16.71 21.17
C LYS A 457 9.73 16.47 20.00
N THR A 458 10.15 15.22 19.82
CA THR A 458 11.00 14.76 18.71
C THR A 458 10.27 14.78 17.36
N VAL A 459 8.93 14.75 17.37
CA VAL A 459 8.06 14.91 16.20
C VAL A 459 7.52 16.34 16.21
N ASP A 460 8.40 17.32 15.96
CA ASP A 460 7.99 18.72 15.90
C ASP A 460 7.35 19.05 14.56
N GLY A 461 6.23 19.79 14.61
CA GLY A 461 5.42 20.11 13.45
C GLY A 461 4.21 20.97 13.81
N ASP A 462 3.74 21.74 12.84
CA ASP A 462 2.55 22.59 12.98
C ASP A 462 1.28 21.76 12.84
N LEU A 463 0.60 21.47 13.96
CA LEU A 463 -0.65 20.69 13.97
C LEU A 463 -1.80 21.37 13.21
N LEU A 464 -1.80 22.70 13.05
CA LEU A 464 -2.81 23.38 12.23
C LEU A 464 -2.64 23.10 10.73
N LYS A 465 -1.45 22.61 10.33
CA LYS A 465 -1.13 22.17 8.98
C LYS A 465 -1.11 20.65 8.83
N LEU A 466 -1.52 19.91 9.87
CA LEU A 466 -1.61 18.46 9.85
C LEU A 466 -2.66 18.01 8.83
N VAL A 467 -2.31 17.00 8.04
CA VAL A 467 -3.21 16.34 7.10
C VAL A 467 -3.30 14.87 7.46
N HIS A 468 -4.52 14.35 7.65
CA HIS A 468 -4.73 12.90 7.73
C HIS A 468 -4.62 12.34 6.30
N LEU A 469 -3.59 11.55 6.01
CA LEU A 469 -3.32 11.00 4.68
C LEU A 469 -4.10 9.73 4.40
N SER A 470 -4.14 8.81 5.36
CA SER A 470 -4.77 7.51 5.17
C SER A 470 -5.16 6.86 6.49
N ASN A 471 -6.17 6.00 6.44
CA ASN A 471 -6.58 5.16 7.55
C ASN A 471 -6.92 3.74 7.05
N GLY A 472 -6.49 2.74 7.81
CA GLY A 472 -6.72 1.33 7.55
C GLY A 472 -7.28 0.61 8.76
N PHE A 473 -8.16 -0.34 8.53
CA PHE A 473 -8.69 -1.28 9.51
C PHE A 473 -8.45 -2.70 9.03
N LYS A 474 -7.96 -3.57 9.90
CA LYS A 474 -7.76 -4.99 9.59
C LYS A 474 -8.21 -5.84 10.78
N MET A 475 -9.13 -6.77 10.55
CA MET A 475 -9.51 -7.78 11.53
C MET A 475 -8.31 -8.70 11.79
N VAL A 476 -8.04 -8.97 13.06
CA VAL A 476 -7.07 -9.99 13.46
C VAL A 476 -7.64 -11.37 13.10
N GLU A 477 -6.80 -12.25 12.54
CA GLU A 477 -7.23 -13.60 12.09
C GLU A 477 -7.83 -14.38 13.27
N GLY A 478 -9.04 -14.93 13.07
CA GLY A 478 -9.81 -15.64 14.11
C GLY A 478 -10.58 -14.76 15.11
N ALA A 479 -10.43 -13.42 15.06
CA ALA A 479 -11.20 -12.53 15.93
C ALA A 479 -12.64 -12.34 15.44
N THR A 480 -13.59 -12.26 16.37
CA THR A 480 -14.99 -11.93 16.06
C THR A 480 -15.20 -10.41 16.04
N PRO A 481 -16.19 -9.89 15.28
CA PRO A 481 -16.54 -8.47 15.29
C PRO A 481 -16.82 -7.92 16.70
N LEU A 482 -16.71 -6.61 16.83
CA LEU A 482 -17.06 -5.89 18.05
C LEU A 482 -18.57 -5.97 18.31
N LEU A 483 -18.96 -6.17 19.57
CA LEU A 483 -20.34 -6.29 20.00
C LEU A 483 -20.69 -5.21 21.03
N VAL A 484 -21.97 -4.87 21.11
CA VAL A 484 -22.48 -4.06 22.24
C VAL A 484 -22.28 -4.85 23.54
N GLY A 485 -21.73 -4.17 24.55
CA GLY A 485 -21.33 -4.76 25.84
C GLY A 485 -19.84 -5.09 25.94
N ASP A 486 -19.11 -5.13 24.82
CA ASP A 486 -17.66 -5.34 24.84
C ASP A 486 -16.97 -4.17 25.56
N VAL A 487 -16.01 -4.51 26.43
CA VAL A 487 -15.09 -3.55 27.05
C VAL A 487 -13.80 -3.56 26.25
N CYS A 488 -13.57 -2.47 25.52
CA CYS A 488 -12.44 -2.32 24.63
C CYS A 488 -11.37 -1.44 25.24
N LYS A 489 -10.11 -1.77 24.97
CA LYS A 489 -8.94 -0.95 25.29
C LYS A 489 -8.09 -0.80 24.04
N ALA A 490 -7.48 0.34 23.82
CA ALA A 490 -6.65 0.57 22.64
C ALA A 490 -5.18 0.78 23.00
N GLU A 491 -4.30 0.21 22.19
CA GLU A 491 -2.85 0.38 22.26
C GLU A 491 -2.33 0.81 20.89
N ALA A 492 -1.44 1.79 20.82
CA ALA A 492 -0.88 2.30 19.58
C ALA A 492 0.60 2.63 19.72
N HIS A 493 1.37 2.52 18.65
CA HIS A 493 2.77 2.91 18.59
C HIS A 493 3.08 3.57 17.24
N ILE A 494 4.16 4.34 17.17
CA ILE A 494 4.62 4.98 15.93
C ILE A 494 5.40 3.94 15.12
N ALA A 495 4.85 3.57 13.97
CA ALA A 495 5.51 2.65 13.03
C ALA A 495 6.60 3.36 12.23
N SER A 496 6.37 4.61 11.81
CA SER A 496 7.39 5.39 11.11
C SER A 496 7.22 6.91 11.24
N VAL A 497 8.34 7.62 11.17
CA VAL A 497 8.43 9.06 10.99
C VAL A 497 9.38 9.35 9.84
N ILE A 498 8.86 9.86 8.72
CA ILE A 498 9.59 10.00 7.46
C ILE A 498 9.55 11.46 6.99
N ASN A 499 10.70 12.06 6.76
CA ASN A 499 10.83 13.39 6.17
C ASN A 499 10.87 13.30 4.64
N SER A 500 9.96 14.00 3.98
CA SER A 500 9.83 14.07 2.52
C SER A 500 9.70 15.53 2.06
N ASP A 501 9.67 15.76 0.74
CA ASP A 501 9.55 17.13 0.19
C ASP A 501 8.20 17.79 0.52
N SER A 502 7.15 16.99 0.76
CA SER A 502 5.83 17.49 1.12
C SER A 502 5.68 17.74 2.63
N GLY A 503 6.60 17.20 3.45
CA GLY A 503 6.55 17.30 4.89
C GLY A 503 6.99 16.03 5.63
N LYS A 504 6.67 16.00 6.91
CA LYS A 504 6.97 14.90 7.84
C LYS A 504 5.75 14.00 7.99
N THR A 505 5.85 12.77 7.50
CA THR A 505 4.81 11.74 7.63
C THR A 505 5.01 10.95 8.92
N VAL A 506 3.95 10.79 9.70
CA VAL A 506 3.91 9.97 10.91
C VAL A 506 2.90 8.85 10.69
N LYS A 507 3.37 7.60 10.61
CA LYS A 507 2.53 6.42 10.52
C LYS A 507 2.40 5.77 11.89
N VAL A 508 1.18 5.47 12.27
CA VAL A 508 0.79 4.95 13.58
C VAL A 508 0.05 3.66 13.36
N THR A 509 0.42 2.62 14.09
CA THR A 509 -0.27 1.34 14.08
C THR A 509 -0.69 1.02 15.51
N GLY A 510 -1.93 0.56 15.67
CA GLY A 510 -2.48 0.21 16.96
C GLY A 510 -3.49 -0.91 16.89
N PHE A 511 -3.83 -1.48 18.04
CA PHE A 511 -4.80 -2.54 18.18
C PHE A 511 -5.91 -2.11 19.15
N VAL A 512 -7.14 -2.42 18.79
CA VAL A 512 -8.26 -2.46 19.72
C VAL A 512 -8.32 -3.86 20.32
N LEU A 513 -8.15 -3.93 21.64
CA LEU A 513 -8.16 -5.16 22.43
C LEU A 513 -9.52 -5.34 23.12
N ARG A 514 -9.97 -6.59 23.20
CA ARG A 514 -11.09 -7.05 24.01
C ARG A 514 -10.59 -8.18 24.91
N ASP A 515 -10.82 -8.07 26.21
CA ASP A 515 -10.30 -9.03 27.20
C ASP A 515 -8.78 -9.28 27.07
N GLY A 516 -8.02 -8.23 26.74
CA GLY A 516 -6.56 -8.28 26.52
C GLY A 516 -6.12 -8.96 25.22
N LYS A 517 -7.05 -9.36 24.33
CA LYS A 517 -6.73 -9.95 23.03
C LYS A 517 -6.99 -8.95 21.89
N PRO A 518 -6.09 -8.82 20.91
CA PRO A 518 -6.27 -7.90 19.79
C PRO A 518 -7.40 -8.36 18.87
N VAL A 519 -8.26 -7.43 18.43
CA VAL A 519 -9.43 -7.69 17.58
C VAL A 519 -9.31 -6.99 16.23
N ILE A 520 -8.98 -5.69 16.26
CA ILE A 520 -8.85 -4.84 15.07
C ILE A 520 -7.54 -4.10 15.13
N GLU A 521 -6.71 -4.24 14.10
CA GLU A 521 -5.56 -3.38 13.84
C GLU A 521 -6.04 -2.11 13.13
N VAL A 522 -5.61 -0.95 13.62
CA VAL A 522 -5.87 0.36 13.04
C VAL A 522 -4.54 0.96 12.63
N THR A 523 -4.41 1.34 11.36
CA THR A 523 -3.22 2.02 10.83
C THR A 523 -3.60 3.39 10.30
N SER A 524 -3.09 4.45 10.91
CA SER A 524 -3.33 5.83 10.47
C SER A 524 -2.03 6.50 10.04
N SER A 525 -2.06 7.35 9.01
CA SER A 525 -0.90 8.13 8.58
C SER A 525 -1.25 9.61 8.53
N PHE A 526 -0.40 10.42 9.16
CA PHE A 526 -0.55 11.87 9.23
C PHE A 526 0.64 12.57 8.57
N LEU A 527 0.42 13.75 8.00
CA LEU A 527 1.45 14.56 7.37
C LEU A 527 1.47 15.95 7.99
N TYR A 528 2.59 16.30 8.62
CA TYR A 528 2.92 17.69 8.91
C TYR A 528 3.47 18.34 7.65
N ARG A 529 2.69 19.22 7.02
CA ARG A 529 3.15 19.94 5.81
C ARG A 529 4.25 20.95 6.19
N GLY A 530 5.35 20.93 5.43
CA GLY A 530 6.48 21.83 5.65
C GLY A 530 7.78 21.25 5.13
N ASN A 531 8.90 21.89 5.48
CA ASN A 531 10.24 21.40 5.20
C ASN A 531 10.93 21.00 6.51
N PHE A 532 11.52 19.82 6.55
CA PHE A 532 12.08 19.22 7.76
C PHE A 532 13.44 18.57 7.47
N THR A 533 14.45 18.92 8.26
CA THR A 533 15.84 18.46 8.10
C THR A 533 16.34 17.63 9.29
N ASP A 534 15.47 17.34 10.27
CA ASP A 534 15.73 16.58 11.49
C ASP A 534 15.76 15.07 11.26
N TYR A 535 16.60 14.61 10.33
CA TYR A 535 16.73 13.19 9.97
C TYR A 535 17.13 12.28 11.14
N GLN A 536 17.77 12.82 12.19
CA GLN A 536 18.13 12.06 13.39
C GLN A 536 16.93 11.44 14.12
N ASN A 537 15.73 12.02 13.98
CA ASN A 537 14.49 11.50 14.56
C ASN A 537 13.66 10.68 13.55
N THR A 538 14.16 10.53 12.32
CA THR A 538 13.46 9.88 11.21
C THR A 538 13.79 8.39 11.19
N PHE A 539 12.77 7.55 11.30
CA PHE A 539 12.91 6.10 11.30
C PHE A 539 11.67 5.45 10.70
N GLU A 540 11.81 4.18 10.34
CA GLU A 540 10.73 3.37 9.82
C GLU A 540 10.91 1.93 10.27
N ILE A 541 9.86 1.37 10.87
CA ILE A 541 9.79 -0.04 11.28
C ILE A 541 8.76 -0.71 10.38
N VAL A 542 9.17 -1.75 9.67
CA VAL A 542 8.34 -2.47 8.71
C VAL A 542 8.29 -3.94 9.12
N GLU A 543 7.08 -4.44 9.39
CA GLU A 543 6.80 -5.87 9.38
C GLU A 543 6.72 -6.29 7.90
N GLU A 544 7.77 -6.97 7.42
CA GLU A 544 7.91 -7.30 6.00
C GLU A 544 6.95 -8.47 5.67
N PRO A 545 6.46 -8.55 4.42
CA PRO A 545 5.60 -9.66 4.03
C PRO A 545 6.33 -11.00 4.16
N GLU A 546 5.57 -12.08 4.37
CA GLU A 546 6.17 -13.42 4.42
C GLU A 546 6.69 -13.80 3.03
N TYR A 547 8.00 -14.06 2.93
CA TYR A 547 8.64 -14.47 1.67
C TYR A 547 8.85 -15.98 1.65
N VAL A 548 8.36 -16.64 0.60
CA VAL A 548 8.57 -18.08 0.35
C VAL A 548 9.72 -18.24 -0.63
N VAL A 549 10.83 -18.84 -0.18
CA VAL A 549 12.01 -19.12 -1.01
C VAL A 549 12.14 -20.63 -1.20
N LYS A 550 12.16 -21.08 -2.45
CA LYS A 550 12.43 -22.49 -2.80
C LYS A 550 13.91 -22.67 -3.09
N VAL A 551 14.60 -23.46 -2.27
CA VAL A 551 16.02 -23.74 -2.41
C VAL A 551 16.18 -25.01 -3.25
N GLY A 552 16.33 -24.86 -4.58
CA GLY A 552 16.23 -25.99 -5.51
C GLY A 552 17.54 -26.74 -5.76
N SER A 553 18.69 -26.12 -5.55
CA SER A 553 20.00 -26.71 -5.87
C SER A 553 21.01 -26.58 -4.73
N ALA A 554 22.06 -27.41 -4.77
CA ALA A 554 23.19 -27.29 -3.85
C ALA A 554 23.90 -25.93 -3.98
N VAL A 555 23.82 -25.28 -5.15
CA VAL A 555 24.33 -23.92 -5.35
C VAL A 555 23.48 -22.92 -4.59
N ASP A 556 22.15 -23.04 -4.63
CA ASP A 556 21.25 -22.17 -3.87
C ASP A 556 21.47 -22.30 -2.35
N VAL A 557 21.68 -23.52 -1.87
CA VAL A 557 22.08 -23.79 -0.48
C VAL A 557 23.39 -23.04 -0.17
N GLY A 558 24.42 -23.21 -0.99
CA GLY A 558 25.72 -22.54 -0.80
C GLY A 558 25.60 -21.01 -0.82
N VAL A 559 24.77 -20.46 -1.71
CA VAL A 559 24.51 -19.01 -1.79
C VAL A 559 23.82 -18.51 -0.54
N LEU A 560 22.80 -19.20 -0.03
CA LEU A 560 22.07 -18.78 1.17
C LEU A 560 22.94 -18.92 2.43
N CYS A 561 23.66 -20.04 2.59
CA CYS A 561 24.59 -20.25 3.70
C CYS A 561 25.81 -19.31 3.66
N SER A 562 26.14 -18.72 2.50
CA SER A 562 27.20 -17.69 2.41
C SER A 562 26.78 -16.32 2.95
N LYS A 563 25.49 -16.11 3.25
CA LYS A 563 24.99 -14.83 3.74
C LYS A 563 25.26 -14.71 5.23
N GLU A 564 26.05 -13.72 5.62
CA GLU A 564 26.35 -13.44 7.03
C GLU A 564 25.10 -13.20 7.89
N TRP A 565 24.00 -12.77 7.27
CA TRP A 565 22.73 -12.53 7.96
C TRP A 565 21.84 -13.75 8.16
N PHE A 566 22.20 -14.90 7.58
CA PHE A 566 21.43 -16.14 7.64
C PHE A 566 22.17 -17.20 8.45
N GLU A 567 21.58 -17.61 9.58
CA GLU A 567 22.12 -18.66 10.44
C GLU A 567 21.16 -19.84 10.48
N TRP A 568 21.63 -21.04 10.12
CA TRP A 568 20.84 -22.26 10.19
C TRP A 568 20.87 -22.81 11.61
N ASP A 569 19.71 -22.95 12.25
CA ASP A 569 19.61 -23.32 13.67
C ASP A 569 19.62 -24.86 13.89
N ASN A 570 19.42 -25.67 12.84
CA ASN A 570 19.24 -27.12 12.97
C ASN A 570 20.50 -27.92 12.56
N ASP A 571 21.43 -28.09 13.49
CA ASP A 571 22.66 -28.87 13.27
C ASP A 571 22.42 -30.36 12.97
N SER A 572 21.25 -30.91 13.37
CA SER A 572 20.94 -32.33 13.17
C SER A 572 20.46 -32.66 11.75
N GLU A 573 19.93 -31.68 11.02
CA GLU A 573 19.50 -31.80 9.63
C GLU A 573 20.02 -30.58 8.85
N PRO A 574 21.15 -30.69 8.12
CA PRO A 574 21.68 -29.58 7.35
C PRO A 574 20.71 -29.19 6.23
N LEU A 575 20.68 -27.91 5.87
CA LEU A 575 19.86 -27.41 4.77
C LEU A 575 20.15 -28.17 3.47
N GLY A 576 19.18 -28.95 3.01
CA GLY A 576 19.27 -29.72 1.78
C GLY A 576 18.63 -29.01 0.57
N PRO A 577 18.96 -29.43 -0.67
CA PRO A 577 18.19 -29.05 -1.85
C PRO A 577 16.71 -29.46 -1.72
N ASP A 578 15.85 -28.79 -2.48
CA ASP A 578 14.38 -28.93 -2.47
C ASP A 578 13.68 -28.52 -1.17
N THR A 579 14.37 -27.77 -0.30
CA THR A 579 13.78 -27.20 0.91
C THR A 579 13.03 -25.90 0.58
N THR A 580 11.80 -25.76 1.09
CA THR A 580 11.05 -24.50 1.03
C THR A 580 11.14 -23.80 2.38
N LEU A 581 11.61 -22.55 2.37
CA LEU A 581 11.76 -21.70 3.55
C LEU A 581 10.78 -20.53 3.48
N ILE A 582 10.11 -20.26 4.60
CA ILE A 582 9.20 -19.12 4.78
C ILE A 582 9.90 -18.14 5.71
N PHE A 583 10.31 -16.99 5.17
CA PHE A 583 10.98 -15.93 5.90
C PHE A 583 9.94 -14.98 6.50
N LYS A 584 9.98 -14.82 7.83
CA LYS A 584 9.22 -13.79 8.55
C LYS A 584 10.23 -12.86 9.20
N VAL A 585 10.34 -11.66 8.64
CA VAL A 585 11.37 -10.69 9.02
C VAL A 585 10.77 -9.32 9.23
N LYS A 586 11.45 -8.53 10.06
CA LYS A 586 11.12 -7.16 10.41
C LYS A 586 12.32 -6.30 10.12
N SER A 587 12.11 -5.17 9.46
CA SER A 587 13.16 -4.21 9.13
C SER A 587 13.01 -2.93 9.97
N GLU A 588 14.12 -2.43 10.51
CA GLU A 588 14.23 -1.08 11.07
C GLU A 588 15.20 -0.25 10.23
N TYR A 589 14.69 0.86 9.70
CA TYR A 589 15.45 1.86 8.94
C TYR A 589 15.61 3.12 9.79
N ARG A 590 16.82 3.68 9.81
CA ARG A 590 17.09 5.02 10.36
C ARG A 590 17.73 5.87 9.29
N TYR A 591 17.29 7.12 9.14
CA TYR A 591 17.67 7.95 8.01
C TYR A 591 18.82 8.90 8.39
N LYS A 592 19.81 9.03 7.50
CA LYS A 592 20.83 10.09 7.57
C LYS A 592 20.46 11.29 6.70
N ALA A 593 19.83 11.00 5.55
CA ALA A 593 19.32 11.96 4.59
C ALA A 593 18.21 11.29 3.78
N LYS A 594 17.58 12.04 2.87
CA LYS A 594 16.44 11.60 2.05
C LYS A 594 16.58 10.21 1.40
N ALA A 595 17.78 9.85 0.91
CA ALA A 595 18.03 8.61 0.17
C ALA A 595 19.11 7.72 0.79
N THR A 596 19.53 8.01 2.02
CA THR A 596 20.62 7.28 2.68
C THR A 596 20.27 7.00 4.13
N TYR A 597 20.51 5.77 4.55
CA TYR A 597 20.24 5.31 5.90
C TYR A 597 21.48 5.51 6.79
N SER A 598 21.27 5.96 8.02
CA SER A 598 22.29 5.91 9.07
C SER A 598 22.50 4.48 9.56
N SER A 599 21.43 3.67 9.58
CA SER A 599 21.48 2.24 9.88
C SER A 599 20.29 1.51 9.25
N VAL A 600 20.50 0.25 8.91
CA VAL A 600 19.45 -0.70 8.54
C VAL A 600 19.66 -1.96 9.35
N ALA A 601 18.63 -2.37 10.09
CA ALA A 601 18.59 -3.63 10.83
C ALA A 601 17.45 -4.49 10.31
N VAL A 602 17.68 -5.81 10.20
CA VAL A 602 16.65 -6.79 9.85
C VAL A 602 16.76 -7.95 10.83
N GLU A 603 15.66 -8.27 11.48
CA GLU A 603 15.58 -9.35 12.45
C GLU A 603 14.41 -10.26 12.09
N GLY A 604 14.56 -11.57 12.30
CA GLY A 604 13.49 -12.50 12.03
C GLY A 604 13.94 -13.94 12.00
N SER A 605 13.17 -14.77 11.32
CA SER A 605 13.43 -16.20 11.28
C SER A 605 12.93 -16.82 9.99
N ALA A 606 13.56 -17.92 9.58
CA ALA A 606 13.04 -18.77 8.51
C ALA A 606 12.41 -20.04 9.09
N TYR A 607 11.29 -20.42 8.51
CA TYR A 607 10.48 -21.56 8.92
C TYR A 607 10.37 -22.57 7.80
N THR A 608 10.25 -23.85 8.15
CA THR A 608 9.76 -24.89 7.24
C THR A 608 8.45 -25.46 7.76
N ARG A 609 7.71 -26.16 6.89
CA ARG A 609 6.49 -26.87 7.31
C ARG A 609 6.83 -28.33 7.56
N ASN A 610 6.56 -28.82 8.77
CA ASN A 610 6.71 -30.24 9.09
C ASN A 610 5.63 -31.11 8.39
N GLN A 611 5.62 -32.41 8.64
CA GLN A 611 4.61 -33.33 8.09
C GLN A 611 3.18 -32.99 8.54
N LEU A 612 3.02 -32.37 9.71
CA LEU A 612 1.76 -31.85 10.25
C LEU A 612 1.44 -30.43 9.77
N LYS A 613 2.24 -29.88 8.84
CA LYS A 613 2.14 -28.53 8.26
C LYS A 613 2.31 -27.37 9.24
N GLU A 614 2.76 -27.64 10.45
CA GLU A 614 3.12 -26.64 11.44
C GLU A 614 4.42 -25.95 11.03
N LEU A 615 4.50 -24.64 11.30
CA LEU A 615 5.70 -23.86 11.05
C LEU A 615 6.74 -24.19 12.13
N VAL A 616 7.82 -24.84 11.73
CA VAL A 616 8.97 -25.12 12.59
C VAL A 616 10.06 -24.13 12.23
N LYS A 617 10.54 -23.38 13.23
CA LYS A 617 11.69 -22.49 13.05
C LYS A 617 12.93 -23.33 12.75
N VAL A 618 13.65 -22.99 11.68
CA VAL A 618 14.86 -23.71 11.24
C VAL A 618 16.07 -22.82 11.04
N ALA A 619 15.88 -21.49 10.98
CA ALA A 619 16.97 -20.54 10.84
C ALA A 619 16.63 -19.20 11.51
N THR A 620 17.68 -18.49 11.91
CA THR A 620 17.63 -17.12 12.41
C THR A 620 18.10 -16.15 11.33
N VAL A 621 17.42 -15.01 11.21
CA VAL A 621 17.82 -13.90 10.34
C VAL A 621 18.22 -12.72 11.20
N SER A 622 19.46 -12.27 11.09
CA SER A 622 19.96 -11.09 11.79
C SER A 622 20.93 -10.33 10.89
N TYR A 623 20.55 -9.11 10.53
CA TYR A 623 21.38 -8.22 9.73
C TYR A 623 21.39 -6.87 10.42
N SER A 624 22.57 -6.28 10.58
CA SER A 624 22.70 -4.90 11.06
C SER A 624 23.87 -4.24 10.35
N THR A 625 23.61 -3.09 9.76
CA THR A 625 24.64 -2.29 9.09
C THR A 625 24.47 -0.82 9.42
N GLY A 626 25.58 -0.08 9.36
CA GLY A 626 25.60 1.36 9.47
C GLY A 626 25.13 2.03 8.16
N HIS A 627 25.93 2.96 7.65
CA HIS A 627 25.61 3.71 6.43
C HIS A 627 25.26 2.79 5.26
N ALA A 628 24.00 2.87 4.81
CA ALA A 628 23.47 2.00 3.77
C ALA A 628 22.60 2.78 2.77
N HIS A 629 22.52 2.25 1.55
CA HIS A 629 21.64 2.74 0.49
C HIS A 629 20.40 1.87 0.28
N GLY A 630 20.28 0.76 1.01
CA GLY A 630 19.15 -0.16 0.89
C GLY A 630 19.28 -1.37 1.80
N ASN A 631 18.27 -2.25 1.73
CA ASN A 631 18.17 -3.46 2.53
C ASN A 631 18.59 -4.71 1.72
N LEU A 632 19.73 -5.30 2.09
CA LEU A 632 20.29 -6.46 1.38
C LEU A 632 19.46 -7.73 1.57
N VAL A 633 18.85 -7.92 2.76
CA VAL A 633 18.02 -9.10 3.06
C VAL A 633 16.78 -9.07 2.19
N ILE A 634 16.06 -7.95 2.18
CA ILE A 634 14.84 -7.79 1.39
C ILE A 634 15.14 -7.79 -0.12
N SER A 635 16.28 -7.23 -0.56
CA SER A 635 16.72 -7.35 -1.95
C SER A 635 17.01 -8.80 -2.38
N TYR A 636 17.47 -9.65 -1.46
CA TYR A 636 17.62 -11.08 -1.73
C TYR A 636 16.25 -11.79 -1.77
N LEU A 637 15.42 -11.61 -0.73
CA LEU A 637 14.12 -12.27 -0.62
C LEU A 637 13.17 -11.90 -1.77
N SER A 638 13.16 -10.65 -2.21
CA SER A 638 12.35 -10.20 -3.35
C SER A 638 12.79 -10.78 -4.70
N ARG A 639 14.08 -11.10 -4.88
CA ARG A 639 14.61 -11.67 -6.13
C ARG A 639 14.50 -13.19 -6.19
N HIS A 640 14.61 -13.86 -5.05
CA HIS A 640 14.69 -15.32 -4.97
C HIS A 640 13.45 -15.97 -4.34
N GLY A 641 12.53 -15.17 -3.79
CA GLY A 641 11.30 -15.62 -3.19
C GLY A 641 10.06 -14.97 -3.78
N GLU A 642 8.91 -15.50 -3.37
CA GLU A 642 7.59 -14.99 -3.69
C GLU A 642 6.89 -14.54 -2.41
N VAL A 643 6.12 -13.45 -2.47
CA VAL A 643 5.33 -12.99 -1.33
C VAL A 643 4.13 -13.90 -1.13
N GLN A 644 3.97 -14.44 0.09
CA GLN A 644 2.83 -15.24 0.47
C GLN A 644 1.59 -14.36 0.68
N GLY A 645 0.41 -14.82 0.25
CA GLY A 645 -0.85 -14.08 0.42
C GLY A 645 -0.96 -12.85 -0.48
N ASP A 646 -0.19 -12.77 -1.56
CA ASP A 646 -0.32 -11.68 -2.53
C ASP A 646 -1.65 -11.76 -3.31
N VAL A 647 -2.19 -10.60 -3.69
CA VAL A 647 -3.45 -10.50 -4.43
C VAL A 647 -3.24 -11.03 -5.85
N LYS A 648 -4.00 -12.05 -6.22
CA LYS A 648 -4.04 -12.59 -7.58
C LYS A 648 -5.08 -11.82 -8.38
N ASN A 649 -4.62 -10.97 -9.29
CA ASN A 649 -5.49 -10.16 -10.12
C ASN A 649 -6.39 -11.02 -11.02
N LEU A 650 -7.62 -10.54 -11.25
CA LEU A 650 -8.53 -11.10 -12.23
C LEU A 650 -8.12 -10.66 -13.64
N ASP A 651 -8.46 -11.49 -14.63
CA ASP A 651 -8.25 -11.15 -16.04
C ASP A 651 -9.00 -9.85 -16.40
N GLY A 652 -8.37 -9.00 -17.21
CA GLY A 652 -9.02 -7.78 -17.73
C GLY A 652 -9.17 -6.61 -16.74
N ASN A 653 -8.34 -6.53 -15.69
CA ASN A 653 -8.38 -5.50 -14.62
C ASN A 653 -9.63 -5.55 -13.71
N GLY A 654 -10.36 -6.66 -13.72
CA GLY A 654 -11.54 -6.86 -12.88
C GLY A 654 -12.82 -6.21 -13.41
N TYR A 655 -13.87 -6.19 -12.58
CA TYR A 655 -15.18 -5.65 -12.95
C TYR A 655 -15.80 -4.79 -11.86
N THR A 656 -16.56 -3.77 -12.29
CA THR A 656 -17.21 -2.81 -11.40
C THR A 656 -18.45 -3.44 -10.78
N LEU A 657 -18.58 -3.37 -9.45
CA LEU A 657 -19.70 -3.94 -8.69
C LEU A 657 -20.84 -2.94 -8.48
N THR A 658 -20.54 -1.64 -8.51
CA THR A 658 -21.56 -0.58 -8.47
C THR A 658 -22.25 -0.48 -9.83
N SER A 659 -23.57 -0.66 -9.87
CA SER A 659 -24.38 -0.54 -11.08
C SER A 659 -25.24 0.71 -11.06
N SER A 660 -25.70 1.18 -12.23
CA SER A 660 -26.66 2.30 -12.32
C SER A 660 -28.02 1.99 -11.68
N ALA A 661 -28.30 0.74 -11.32
CA ALA A 661 -29.56 0.31 -10.72
C ALA A 661 -29.64 0.57 -9.20
N VAL A 662 -28.50 0.73 -8.51
CA VAL A 662 -28.43 1.02 -7.07
C VAL A 662 -27.66 2.32 -6.89
N SER A 663 -28.28 3.32 -6.25
CA SER A 663 -27.60 4.60 -6.00
C SER A 663 -26.35 4.38 -5.15
N SER A 664 -25.18 4.68 -5.72
CA SER A 664 -23.88 4.69 -5.02
C SER A 664 -23.44 6.10 -4.62
N SER A 665 -24.36 7.07 -4.62
CA SER A 665 -24.09 8.45 -4.19
C SER A 665 -24.66 8.78 -2.82
N PHE A 666 -24.01 9.72 -2.14
CA PHE A 666 -24.43 10.28 -0.86
C PHE A 666 -23.95 11.73 -0.72
N ILE A 667 -24.59 12.49 0.16
CA ILE A 667 -24.27 13.90 0.38
C ILE A 667 -23.54 14.05 1.71
N ALA A 668 -22.47 14.85 1.73
CA ALA A 668 -21.77 15.23 2.95
C ALA A 668 -22.71 16.02 3.89
N PRO A 669 -22.62 15.82 5.22
CA PRO A 669 -23.56 16.45 6.14
C PRO A 669 -23.42 17.97 6.08
N ALA A 670 -24.50 18.70 6.36
CA ALA A 670 -24.46 20.16 6.41
C ALA A 670 -23.60 20.72 7.56
N THR A 671 -23.32 19.89 8.58
CA THR A 671 -22.46 20.20 9.72
C THR A 671 -21.67 18.97 10.16
N ASN A 672 -20.43 19.18 10.60
CA ASN A 672 -19.54 18.13 11.11
C ASN A 672 -19.63 17.93 12.62
N GLU A 673 -20.41 18.74 13.33
CA GLU A 673 -20.54 18.64 14.79
C GLU A 673 -21.04 17.28 15.28
N PRO A 674 -22.05 16.63 14.67
CA PRO A 674 -22.53 15.34 15.13
C PRO A 674 -21.43 14.28 15.11
N TYR A 675 -20.57 14.31 14.09
CA TYR A 675 -19.42 13.40 13.98
C TYR A 675 -18.35 13.72 15.01
N SER A 676 -18.02 15.00 15.21
CA SER A 676 -17.07 15.44 16.24
C SER A 676 -17.47 14.92 17.64
N LYS A 677 -18.76 15.04 17.97
CA LYS A 677 -19.32 14.64 19.27
C LYS A 677 -19.29 13.12 19.52
N ILE A 678 -19.51 12.29 18.48
CA ILE A 678 -19.52 10.83 18.63
C ILE A 678 -18.13 10.19 18.47
N SER A 679 -17.25 10.78 17.65
CA SER A 679 -15.90 10.25 17.41
C SER A 679 -14.87 10.72 18.44
N GLY A 680 -15.10 11.86 19.08
CA GLY A 680 -14.11 12.53 19.93
C GLY A 680 -13.11 13.40 19.13
N ASP A 681 -13.22 13.45 17.80
CA ASP A 681 -12.40 14.34 16.98
C ASP A 681 -12.95 15.78 16.99
N PHE A 682 -12.51 16.53 17.99
CA PHE A 682 -12.81 17.96 18.16
C PHE A 682 -11.82 18.88 17.43
N ASN A 683 -11.18 18.42 16.35
CA ASN A 683 -10.31 19.29 15.56
C ASN A 683 -11.13 20.48 14.97
N PRO A 684 -10.81 21.74 15.34
CA PRO A 684 -11.68 22.88 15.07
C PRO A 684 -11.77 23.23 13.59
N ILE A 685 -10.83 22.76 12.75
CA ILE A 685 -10.88 22.99 11.30
C ILE A 685 -12.17 22.46 10.65
N HIS A 686 -12.84 21.50 11.29
CA HIS A 686 -14.07 20.89 10.78
C HIS A 686 -15.35 21.63 11.18
N ILE A 687 -15.31 22.49 12.20
CA ILE A 687 -16.53 23.09 12.78
C ILE A 687 -16.44 24.61 12.95
N ASN A 688 -15.24 25.16 13.12
CA ASN A 688 -15.01 26.57 13.39
C ASN A 688 -14.30 27.25 12.20
N PRO A 689 -14.99 28.18 11.51
CA PRO A 689 -14.45 28.82 10.32
C PRO A 689 -13.18 29.63 10.60
N TYR A 690 -13.02 30.21 11.80
CA TYR A 690 -11.82 30.99 12.13
C TYR A 690 -10.55 30.12 12.11
N PHE A 691 -10.63 28.87 12.59
CA PHE A 691 -9.51 27.92 12.51
C PHE A 691 -9.27 27.42 11.10
N SER A 692 -10.34 27.11 10.36
CA SER A 692 -10.26 26.74 8.94
C SER A 692 -9.54 27.82 8.11
N ASP A 693 -9.91 29.08 8.31
CA ASP A 693 -9.36 30.22 7.57
C ASP A 693 -7.90 30.50 7.96
N TYR A 694 -7.54 30.30 9.24
CA TYR A 694 -6.16 30.37 9.69
C TYR A 694 -5.30 29.23 9.09
N ALA A 695 -5.85 28.02 9.00
CA ALA A 695 -5.21 26.86 8.39
C ALA A 695 -5.18 26.90 6.84
N VAL A 696 -5.74 27.95 6.23
CA VAL A 696 -5.79 28.15 4.77
C VAL A 696 -6.57 27.03 4.06
N LEU A 697 -7.69 26.63 4.67
CA LEU A 697 -8.60 25.62 4.11
C LEU A 697 -9.75 26.31 3.35
N PRO A 698 -10.37 25.64 2.36
CA PRO A 698 -11.47 26.21 1.58
C PRO A 698 -12.76 26.47 2.39
N GLY A 699 -12.82 26.01 3.63
CA GLY A 699 -13.95 26.10 4.53
C GLY A 699 -13.85 24.99 5.59
N THR A 700 -14.87 24.85 6.42
CA THR A 700 -14.90 23.80 7.44
C THR A 700 -15.11 22.43 6.81
N ILE A 701 -14.02 21.82 6.34
CA ILE A 701 -13.99 20.55 5.60
C ILE A 701 -14.58 19.41 6.43
N THR A 702 -15.23 18.46 5.76
CA THR A 702 -15.76 17.24 6.37
C THR A 702 -14.64 16.34 6.90
N HIS A 703 -14.85 15.68 8.04
CA HIS A 703 -13.88 14.73 8.60
C HIS A 703 -13.56 13.62 7.60
N GLY A 704 -12.27 13.34 7.37
CA GLY A 704 -11.84 12.21 6.53
C GLY A 704 -12.41 10.88 7.05
N MET A 705 -12.42 10.69 8.37
CA MET A 705 -12.97 9.48 8.99
C MET A 705 -14.50 9.32 8.80
N TRP A 706 -15.23 10.43 8.68
CA TRP A 706 -16.64 10.37 8.28
C TRP A 706 -16.78 9.91 6.83
N SER A 707 -16.00 10.48 5.90
CA SER A 707 -15.99 10.06 4.49
C SER A 707 -15.56 8.60 4.32
N SER A 708 -14.62 8.13 5.14
CA SER A 708 -14.20 6.73 5.23
C SER A 708 -15.37 5.81 5.58
N ALA A 709 -16.06 6.06 6.69
CA ALA A 709 -17.19 5.25 7.15
C ALA A 709 -18.39 5.32 6.19
N ALA A 710 -18.71 6.53 5.69
CA ALA A 710 -19.78 6.76 4.73
C ALA A 710 -19.52 6.07 3.37
N THR A 711 -18.25 5.90 2.99
CA THR A 711 -17.88 5.11 1.80
C THR A 711 -17.91 3.60 2.10
N ARG A 712 -17.38 3.17 3.25
CA ARG A 712 -17.28 1.75 3.64
C ARG A 712 -18.63 1.04 3.66
N LYS A 713 -19.71 1.74 4.03
CA LYS A 713 -21.08 1.18 3.99
C LYS A 713 -21.45 0.59 2.62
N TYR A 714 -20.92 1.12 1.52
CA TYR A 714 -21.16 0.56 0.19
C TYR A 714 -20.39 -0.74 -0.03
N VAL A 715 -19.20 -0.88 0.55
CA VAL A 715 -18.48 -2.16 0.56
C VAL A 715 -19.30 -3.22 1.31
N GLU A 716 -19.85 -2.87 2.48
CA GLU A 716 -20.72 -3.76 3.26
C GLU A 716 -22.00 -4.15 2.49
N ASN A 717 -22.71 -3.16 1.95
CA ASN A 717 -24.01 -3.41 1.33
C ASN A 717 -23.90 -4.08 -0.04
N VAL A 718 -22.95 -3.63 -0.89
CA VAL A 718 -22.82 -4.10 -2.27
C VAL A 718 -21.97 -5.37 -2.35
N VAL A 719 -20.81 -5.41 -1.69
CA VAL A 719 -19.87 -6.53 -1.81
C VAL A 719 -20.14 -7.60 -0.76
N ALA A 720 -20.29 -7.18 0.50
CA ALA A 720 -20.56 -8.11 1.59
C ALA A 720 -22.03 -8.55 1.65
N GLN A 721 -22.91 -7.98 0.81
CA GLN A 721 -24.33 -8.32 0.70
C GLN A 721 -25.08 -8.13 2.03
N GLY A 722 -24.77 -7.03 2.73
CA GLY A 722 -25.39 -6.70 4.01
C GLY A 722 -24.93 -7.60 5.16
N LYS A 723 -23.76 -8.24 5.04
CA LYS A 723 -23.10 -9.03 6.10
C LYS A 723 -21.77 -8.37 6.51
N PRO A 724 -21.79 -7.37 7.41
CA PRO A 724 -20.60 -6.58 7.77
C PRO A 724 -19.40 -7.41 8.21
N GLU A 725 -19.63 -8.56 8.85
CA GLU A 725 -18.60 -9.48 9.33
C GLU A 725 -17.70 -10.06 8.23
N ARG A 726 -18.14 -10.00 6.96
CA ARG A 726 -17.30 -10.42 5.82
C ARG A 726 -16.26 -9.38 5.43
N VAL A 727 -16.38 -8.12 5.85
CA VAL A 727 -15.36 -7.10 5.56
C VAL A 727 -14.20 -7.30 6.54
N LEU A 728 -13.09 -7.85 6.06
CA LEU A 728 -11.93 -8.22 6.88
C LEU A 728 -10.88 -7.11 6.94
N GLN A 729 -10.70 -6.37 5.84
CA GLN A 729 -9.76 -5.27 5.76
C GLN A 729 -10.36 -4.11 4.96
N TYR A 730 -10.07 -2.87 5.35
CA TYR A 730 -10.48 -1.67 4.65
C TYR A 730 -9.45 -0.56 4.85
N ASP A 731 -8.75 -0.19 3.77
CA ASP A 731 -7.72 0.83 3.74
C ASP A 731 -8.09 1.94 2.79
N VAL A 732 -8.00 3.19 3.24
CA VAL A 732 -8.32 4.37 2.44
C VAL A 732 -7.28 5.45 2.60
N SER A 733 -7.02 6.15 1.50
CA SER A 733 -6.24 7.38 1.43
C SER A 733 -7.18 8.56 1.12
N PHE A 734 -7.01 9.65 1.86
CA PHE A 734 -7.72 10.90 1.68
C PHE A 734 -6.97 11.75 0.65
N VAL A 735 -7.43 11.68 -0.60
CA VAL A 735 -6.76 12.31 -1.76
C VAL A 735 -7.19 13.76 -1.93
N GLY A 736 -8.42 14.09 -1.51
CA GLY A 736 -8.99 15.43 -1.63
C GLY A 736 -9.88 15.78 -0.45
N MET A 737 -10.11 17.07 -0.28
CA MET A 737 -10.99 17.59 0.77
C MET A 737 -12.45 17.62 0.30
N VAL A 738 -13.37 17.36 1.21
CA VAL A 738 -14.81 17.40 0.98
C VAL A 738 -15.39 18.54 1.81
N LEU A 739 -16.26 19.36 1.22
CA LEU A 739 -17.00 20.39 1.95
C LEU A 739 -18.38 19.87 2.38
N PRO A 740 -18.95 20.39 3.48
CA PRO A 740 -20.34 20.14 3.84
C PRO A 740 -21.30 20.39 2.66
N GLY A 741 -22.18 19.43 2.40
CA GLY A 741 -23.13 19.49 1.27
C GLY A 741 -22.60 19.01 -0.09
N ASP A 742 -21.32 18.64 -0.22
CA ASP A 742 -20.81 18.02 -1.45
C ASP A 742 -21.51 16.68 -1.73
N GLU A 743 -21.82 16.42 -3.00
CA GLU A 743 -22.32 15.13 -3.47
C GLU A 743 -21.15 14.22 -3.85
N LEU A 744 -21.12 13.01 -3.29
CA LEU A 744 -20.06 12.04 -3.44
C LEU A 744 -20.59 10.76 -4.08
N THR A 745 -19.87 10.23 -5.07
CA THR A 745 -20.19 8.98 -5.76
C THR A 745 -19.11 7.94 -5.52
N VAL A 746 -19.51 6.75 -5.07
CA VAL A 746 -18.64 5.61 -4.82
C VAL A 746 -18.60 4.68 -6.02
N LYS A 747 -17.40 4.23 -6.38
CA LYS A 747 -17.13 3.18 -7.35
C LYS A 747 -16.36 2.05 -6.67
N LEU A 748 -16.88 0.83 -6.79
CA LEU A 748 -16.27 -0.39 -6.25
C LEU A 748 -15.90 -1.31 -7.41
N THR A 749 -14.65 -1.78 -7.44
CA THR A 749 -14.15 -2.70 -8.49
C THR A 749 -13.55 -3.94 -7.86
N HIS A 750 -14.06 -5.12 -8.19
CA HIS A 750 -13.45 -6.39 -7.82
C HIS A 750 -12.30 -6.65 -8.78
N TYR A 751 -11.05 -6.55 -8.29
CA TYR A 751 -9.86 -6.59 -9.15
C TYR A 751 -8.99 -7.83 -8.96
N GLY A 752 -9.17 -8.58 -7.87
CA GLY A 752 -8.34 -9.74 -7.55
C GLY A 752 -8.87 -10.56 -6.39
N MET A 753 -8.14 -11.61 -6.05
CA MET A 753 -8.45 -12.54 -4.96
C MET A 753 -7.23 -12.74 -4.06
N ARG A 754 -7.43 -12.91 -2.76
CA ARG A 754 -6.38 -13.25 -1.79
C ARG A 754 -6.88 -14.35 -0.88
N ASP A 755 -6.30 -15.54 -0.95
CA ASP A 755 -6.60 -16.67 -0.05
C ASP A 755 -8.11 -16.93 0.20
N GLY A 756 -8.92 -16.80 -0.86
CA GLY A 756 -10.37 -17.00 -0.81
C GLY A 756 -11.18 -15.73 -0.50
N ASN A 757 -10.53 -14.58 -0.31
CA ASN A 757 -11.18 -13.30 -0.10
C ASN A 757 -11.16 -12.45 -1.37
N LEU A 758 -12.22 -11.66 -1.55
CA LEU A 758 -12.37 -10.72 -2.66
C LEU A 758 -11.52 -9.48 -2.39
N ALA A 759 -10.64 -9.11 -3.33
CA ALA A 759 -9.89 -7.86 -3.28
C ALA A 759 -10.62 -6.78 -4.07
N ILE A 760 -11.06 -5.74 -3.36
CA ILE A 760 -11.89 -4.66 -3.89
C ILE A 760 -11.10 -3.37 -3.92
N LYS A 761 -11.17 -2.64 -5.03
CA LYS A 761 -10.70 -1.27 -5.13
C LYS A 761 -11.87 -0.32 -4.87
N VAL A 762 -11.64 0.68 -4.04
CA VAL A 762 -12.63 1.66 -3.57
C VAL A 762 -12.21 3.04 -4.05
N GLU A 763 -13.09 3.73 -4.79
CA GLU A 763 -12.84 5.11 -5.25
C GLU A 763 -14.09 5.95 -4.97
N THR A 764 -13.92 7.10 -4.33
CA THR A 764 -15.00 8.09 -4.13
C THR A 764 -14.62 9.39 -4.80
N SER A 765 -15.53 9.93 -5.63
CA SER A 765 -15.33 11.20 -6.35
C SER A 765 -16.45 12.18 -6.03
N ASN A 766 -16.16 13.47 -6.08
CA ASN A 766 -17.14 14.52 -5.87
C ASN A 766 -17.92 14.87 -7.16
N GLN A 767 -18.87 15.79 -7.07
CA GLN A 767 -19.69 16.26 -8.18
C GLN A 767 -18.91 16.92 -9.33
N ARG A 768 -17.64 17.30 -9.10
CA ARG A 768 -16.72 17.85 -10.13
C ARG A 768 -15.92 16.75 -10.85
N GLY A 769 -16.09 15.48 -10.46
CA GLY A 769 -15.30 14.36 -10.98
C GLY A 769 -13.91 14.25 -10.36
N GLU A 770 -13.60 15.02 -9.33
CA GLU A 770 -12.32 14.95 -8.61
C GLU A 770 -12.39 13.79 -7.60
N ARG A 771 -11.33 12.97 -7.57
CA ARG A 771 -11.21 11.89 -6.60
C ARG A 771 -10.87 12.44 -5.22
N VAL A 772 -11.69 12.12 -4.23
CA VAL A 772 -11.50 12.57 -2.83
C VAL A 772 -11.01 11.43 -1.93
N LEU A 773 -11.34 10.18 -2.24
CA LEU A 773 -10.92 9.00 -1.49
C LEU A 773 -10.53 7.88 -2.46
N SER A 774 -9.44 7.18 -2.15
CA SER A 774 -8.96 6.01 -2.89
C SER A 774 -8.52 4.95 -1.90
N GLY A 775 -8.85 3.68 -2.14
CA GLY A 775 -8.57 2.64 -1.17
C GLY A 775 -8.76 1.23 -1.69
N THR A 776 -8.60 0.27 -0.78
CA THR A 776 -8.82 -1.15 -1.01
C THR A 776 -9.62 -1.75 0.14
N ALA A 777 -10.37 -2.82 -0.14
CA ALA A 777 -11.02 -3.63 0.88
C ALA A 777 -10.79 -5.11 0.58
N GLU A 778 -10.65 -5.91 1.64
CA GLU A 778 -10.66 -7.36 1.57
C GLU A 778 -11.96 -7.87 2.17
N VAL A 779 -12.74 -8.58 1.37
CA VAL A 779 -14.07 -9.07 1.76
C VAL A 779 -14.12 -10.59 1.60
N ALA A 780 -14.37 -11.31 2.70
CA ALA A 780 -14.54 -12.75 2.67
C ALA A 780 -15.60 -13.17 1.65
N GLN A 781 -15.35 -14.25 0.92
CA GLN A 781 -16.38 -14.88 0.08
C GLN A 781 -17.58 -15.34 0.94
N VAL A 782 -18.70 -15.65 0.29
CA VAL A 782 -19.80 -16.34 0.95
C VAL A 782 -19.27 -17.70 1.46
N PRO A 783 -19.65 -18.17 2.66
CA PRO A 783 -19.25 -19.50 3.13
C PRO A 783 -19.48 -20.56 2.05
N THR A 784 -18.40 -21.18 1.60
CA THR A 784 -18.39 -22.10 0.46
C THR A 784 -18.01 -23.50 0.93
N ALA A 785 -18.76 -24.50 0.46
CA ALA A 785 -18.43 -25.91 0.66
C ALA A 785 -17.94 -26.52 -0.65
N TYR A 786 -16.81 -27.24 -0.62
CA TYR A 786 -16.27 -27.94 -1.79
C TYR A 786 -16.65 -29.41 -1.74
N VAL A 787 -17.36 -29.88 -2.76
CA VAL A 787 -17.79 -31.28 -2.90
C VAL A 787 -17.07 -31.96 -4.07
N PHE A 788 -16.47 -33.10 -3.81
CA PHE A 788 -15.69 -33.87 -4.79
C PHE A 788 -16.48 -35.05 -5.34
N THR A 789 -16.37 -35.31 -6.63
CA THR A 789 -17.20 -36.29 -7.35
C THR A 789 -16.69 -37.71 -7.14
N GLY A 790 -17.63 -38.66 -7.19
CA GLY A 790 -17.32 -40.08 -7.16
C GLY A 790 -16.99 -40.65 -8.54
N GLN A 791 -16.75 -41.96 -8.58
CA GLN A 791 -16.60 -42.69 -9.84
C GLN A 791 -17.92 -42.68 -10.65
N GLY A 792 -17.82 -42.55 -11.98
CA GLY A 792 -18.96 -42.56 -12.90
C GLY A 792 -18.98 -41.38 -13.88
N SER A 793 -18.25 -40.30 -13.56
CA SER A 793 -18.14 -39.08 -14.38
C SER A 793 -16.91 -39.05 -15.30
N GLN A 794 -16.10 -40.11 -15.32
CA GLN A 794 -14.86 -40.13 -16.11
C GLN A 794 -15.14 -40.08 -17.62
N GLU A 795 -14.39 -39.24 -18.33
CA GLU A 795 -14.48 -39.08 -19.77
C GLU A 795 -13.10 -38.85 -20.41
N PRO A 796 -12.88 -39.29 -21.67
CA PRO A 796 -11.62 -39.05 -22.37
C PRO A 796 -11.30 -37.55 -22.45
N GLY A 797 -10.05 -37.20 -22.14
CA GLY A 797 -9.58 -35.81 -22.18
C GLY A 797 -9.96 -34.94 -20.97
N MET A 798 -10.62 -35.49 -19.93
CA MET A 798 -10.98 -34.71 -18.75
C MET A 798 -9.77 -34.02 -18.10
N GLY A 799 -9.95 -32.75 -17.74
CA GLY A 799 -8.89 -31.92 -17.14
C GLY A 799 -7.73 -31.51 -18.06
N MET A 800 -7.70 -31.96 -19.33
CA MET A 800 -6.55 -31.71 -20.21
C MET A 800 -6.44 -30.25 -20.69
N GLU A 801 -7.56 -29.53 -20.81
CA GLU A 801 -7.52 -28.09 -21.07
C GLU A 801 -6.82 -27.35 -19.92
N LEU A 802 -7.19 -27.67 -18.67
CA LEU A 802 -6.57 -27.09 -17.49
C LEU A 802 -5.10 -27.49 -17.36
N TYR A 803 -4.75 -28.75 -17.68
CA TYR A 803 -3.37 -29.21 -17.76
C TYR A 803 -2.52 -28.36 -18.73
N ASN A 804 -3.08 -27.94 -19.86
CA ASN A 804 -2.36 -27.13 -20.84
C ASN A 804 -2.21 -25.66 -20.39
N ASN A 805 -3.21 -25.13 -19.69
CA ASN A 805 -3.34 -23.69 -19.40
C ASN A 805 -2.92 -23.27 -17.98
N SER A 806 -2.81 -24.22 -17.03
CA SER A 806 -2.46 -23.93 -15.63
C SER A 806 -1.17 -24.66 -15.22
N PRO A 807 -0.10 -23.93 -14.88
CA PRO A 807 1.14 -24.53 -14.36
C PRO A 807 0.93 -25.35 -13.08
N ALA A 808 0.06 -24.87 -12.18
CA ALA A 808 -0.27 -25.57 -10.94
C ALA A 808 -0.97 -26.91 -11.21
N ALA A 809 -1.98 -26.91 -12.08
CA ALA A 809 -2.67 -28.13 -12.47
C ALA A 809 -1.73 -29.12 -13.18
N ARG A 810 -0.89 -28.61 -14.10
CA ARG A 810 0.10 -29.41 -14.82
C ARG A 810 1.07 -30.11 -13.88
N ALA A 811 1.58 -29.40 -12.87
CA ALA A 811 2.49 -29.96 -11.88
C ALA A 811 1.89 -31.16 -11.13
N VAL A 812 0.58 -31.13 -10.81
CA VAL A 812 -0.12 -32.26 -10.19
C VAL A 812 -0.14 -33.48 -11.13
N TRP A 813 -0.50 -33.28 -12.39
CA TRP A 813 -0.52 -34.35 -13.40
C TRP A 813 0.87 -34.93 -13.64
N GLU A 814 1.89 -34.10 -13.83
CA GLU A 814 3.26 -34.54 -14.07
C GLU A 814 3.84 -35.31 -12.88
N ALA A 815 3.58 -34.86 -11.65
CA ALA A 815 4.00 -35.56 -10.44
C ALA A 815 3.29 -36.93 -10.28
N ALA A 816 1.99 -36.99 -10.57
CA ALA A 816 1.23 -38.24 -10.58
C ALA A 816 1.76 -39.21 -11.66
N ASP A 817 1.94 -38.72 -12.89
CA ASP A 817 2.37 -39.52 -14.04
C ASP A 817 3.79 -40.06 -13.86
N ALA A 818 4.72 -39.21 -13.40
CA ALA A 818 6.09 -39.61 -13.11
C ALA A 818 6.15 -40.71 -12.05
N HIS A 819 5.32 -40.60 -11.00
CA HIS A 819 5.23 -41.63 -9.97
C HIS A 819 4.67 -42.95 -10.52
N LEU A 820 3.56 -42.91 -11.25
CA LEU A 820 2.93 -44.10 -11.82
C LEU A 820 3.81 -44.79 -12.87
N LEU A 821 4.56 -44.02 -13.67
CA LEU A 821 5.54 -44.55 -14.61
C LEU A 821 6.69 -45.24 -13.89
N ALA A 822 7.23 -44.62 -12.83
CA ALA A 822 8.35 -45.17 -12.08
C ALA A 822 7.97 -46.43 -11.28
N VAL A 823 6.76 -46.46 -10.69
CA VAL A 823 6.34 -47.53 -9.76
C VAL A 823 5.56 -48.65 -10.46
N TYR A 824 4.71 -48.31 -11.43
CA TYR A 824 3.80 -49.26 -12.09
C TYR A 824 4.00 -49.37 -13.61
N GLY A 825 4.85 -48.53 -14.21
CA GLY A 825 5.09 -48.53 -15.67
C GLY A 825 3.91 -47.98 -16.48
N ILE A 826 3.02 -47.21 -15.85
CA ILE A 826 1.79 -46.68 -16.47
C ILE A 826 1.85 -45.16 -16.53
N SER A 827 1.52 -44.59 -17.69
CA SER A 827 1.23 -43.16 -17.81
C SER A 827 -0.28 -42.95 -17.72
N ILE A 828 -0.72 -42.24 -16.69
CA ILE A 828 -2.12 -41.84 -16.54
C ILE A 828 -2.49 -40.76 -17.55
N VAL A 829 -1.56 -39.89 -17.92
CA VAL A 829 -1.77 -38.85 -18.93
C VAL A 829 -2.09 -39.48 -20.30
N ASP A 830 -1.34 -40.53 -20.68
CA ASP A 830 -1.62 -41.32 -21.90
C ASP A 830 -3.01 -41.97 -21.85
N ILE A 831 -3.38 -42.58 -20.71
CA ILE A 831 -4.69 -43.23 -20.54
C ILE A 831 -5.84 -42.21 -20.68
N VAL A 832 -5.72 -41.04 -20.06
CA VAL A 832 -6.78 -40.01 -20.11
C VAL A 832 -6.89 -39.38 -21.49
N LYS A 833 -5.77 -39.10 -22.17
CA LYS A 833 -5.76 -38.48 -23.50
C LYS A 833 -6.24 -39.43 -24.60
N ASN A 834 -5.72 -40.65 -24.61
CA ASN A 834 -5.86 -41.57 -25.74
C ASN A 834 -6.87 -42.70 -25.49
N ASN A 835 -7.27 -42.94 -24.24
CA ASN A 835 -8.14 -44.04 -23.80
C ASN A 835 -7.86 -45.37 -24.53
N PRO A 836 -6.63 -45.89 -24.47
CA PRO A 836 -6.27 -47.12 -25.18
C PRO A 836 -7.10 -48.30 -24.65
N LYS A 837 -7.41 -49.28 -25.52
CA LYS A 837 -8.13 -50.50 -25.12
C LYS A 837 -7.27 -51.49 -24.34
N GLU A 838 -5.97 -51.44 -24.56
CA GLU A 838 -4.99 -52.30 -23.91
C GLU A 838 -3.71 -51.53 -23.58
N LYS A 839 -3.03 -51.94 -22.51
CA LYS A 839 -1.72 -51.41 -22.12
C LYS A 839 -0.88 -52.55 -21.58
N THR A 840 0.23 -52.82 -22.27
CA THR A 840 1.21 -53.83 -21.87
C THR A 840 2.35 -53.20 -21.09
N ILE A 841 2.58 -53.71 -19.89
CA ILE A 841 3.69 -53.34 -19.01
C ILE A 841 4.81 -54.34 -19.22
N HIS A 842 5.98 -53.89 -19.64
CA HIS A 842 7.15 -54.74 -19.87
C HIS A 842 8.08 -54.71 -18.66
N PHE A 843 8.41 -55.89 -18.12
CA PHE A 843 9.25 -56.04 -16.93
C PHE A 843 10.74 -56.21 -17.27
N GLY A 844 11.19 -55.60 -18.36
CA GLY A 844 12.57 -55.66 -18.85
C GLY A 844 13.56 -54.77 -18.08
N GLY A 845 14.79 -55.23 -17.95
CA GLY A 845 15.86 -54.49 -17.26
C GLY A 845 15.66 -54.34 -15.74
N ILE A 846 16.58 -53.62 -15.09
CA ILE A 846 16.58 -53.43 -13.62
C ILE A 846 15.29 -52.72 -13.15
N LYS A 847 14.87 -51.68 -13.87
CA LYS A 847 13.64 -50.93 -13.55
C LYS A 847 12.38 -51.81 -13.69
N GLY A 848 12.26 -52.58 -14.77
CA GLY A 848 11.11 -53.47 -14.99
C GLY A 848 11.01 -54.59 -13.96
N GLN A 849 12.15 -55.12 -13.49
CA GLN A 849 12.17 -56.10 -12.40
C GLN A 849 11.63 -55.52 -11.08
N ALA A 850 12.00 -54.28 -10.75
CA ALA A 850 11.48 -53.59 -9.56
C ALA A 850 9.96 -53.37 -9.64
N ILE A 851 9.46 -52.94 -10.80
CA ILE A 851 8.01 -52.79 -11.06
C ILE A 851 7.30 -54.15 -10.88
N ARG A 852 7.86 -55.23 -11.42
CA ARG A 852 7.29 -56.58 -11.27
C ARG A 852 7.22 -57.02 -9.80
N GLN A 853 8.27 -56.77 -9.03
CA GLN A 853 8.28 -57.06 -7.58
C GLN A 853 7.17 -56.30 -6.84
N ARG A 854 6.89 -55.05 -7.23
CA ARG A 854 5.79 -54.27 -6.64
C ARG A 854 4.43 -54.91 -6.93
N TYR A 855 4.17 -55.32 -8.17
CA TYR A 855 2.94 -56.04 -8.51
C TYR A 855 2.80 -57.37 -7.77
N MET A 856 3.90 -58.12 -7.61
CA MET A 856 3.91 -59.37 -6.86
C MET A 856 3.68 -59.18 -5.35
N ALA A 857 4.13 -58.05 -4.80
CA ALA A 857 3.97 -57.72 -3.39
C ALA A 857 2.55 -57.22 -3.03
N MET A 858 1.72 -56.91 -4.02
CA MET A 858 0.34 -56.50 -3.79
C MET A 858 -0.52 -57.72 -3.44
N SER A 859 -1.07 -57.72 -2.23
CA SER A 859 -1.97 -58.75 -1.73
C SER A 859 -3.16 -58.12 -1.02
N TYR A 860 -4.30 -58.81 -0.99
CA TYR A 860 -5.47 -58.41 -0.22
C TYR A 860 -5.87 -59.52 0.74
N ASP A 861 -6.47 -59.14 1.86
CA ASP A 861 -7.02 -60.07 2.82
C ASP A 861 -8.48 -60.33 2.48
N THR A 862 -8.87 -61.60 2.40
CA THR A 862 -10.25 -62.05 2.25
C THR A 862 -10.60 -63.04 3.33
N THR A 863 -11.85 -63.04 3.79
CA THR A 863 -12.33 -63.98 4.80
C THR A 863 -12.99 -65.15 4.10
N ASP A 864 -12.56 -66.38 4.41
CA ASP A 864 -13.24 -67.56 3.88
C ASP A 864 -14.59 -67.81 4.58
N LYS A 865 -15.39 -68.75 4.05
CA LYS A 865 -16.72 -69.09 4.56
C LYS A 865 -16.72 -69.57 6.02
N ASP A 866 -15.54 -69.92 6.55
CA ASP A 866 -15.34 -70.39 7.93
C ASP A 866 -14.83 -69.27 8.86
N GLY A 867 -14.70 -68.02 8.37
CA GLY A 867 -14.30 -66.86 9.16
C GLY A 867 -12.78 -66.64 9.27
N ASN A 868 -11.95 -67.41 8.56
CA ASN A 868 -10.48 -67.27 8.60
C ASN A 868 -10.00 -66.25 7.57
N VAL A 869 -9.07 -65.38 7.98
CA VAL A 869 -8.43 -64.41 7.08
C VAL A 869 -7.36 -65.10 6.22
N LYS A 870 -7.48 -64.98 4.89
CA LYS A 870 -6.52 -65.44 3.90
C LYS A 870 -5.97 -64.27 3.11
N THR A 871 -4.65 -64.11 3.11
CA THR A 871 -3.95 -63.15 2.27
C THR A 871 -3.70 -63.74 0.89
N LEU A 872 -4.26 -63.13 -0.15
CA LEU A 872 -4.14 -63.56 -1.54
C LEU A 872 -3.46 -62.50 -2.40
N PRO A 873 -2.64 -62.88 -3.40
CA PRO A 873 -2.04 -61.91 -4.31
C PRO A 873 -3.10 -61.25 -5.20
N LEU A 874 -3.03 -59.93 -5.37
CA LEU A 874 -3.92 -59.19 -6.28
C LEU A 874 -3.64 -59.51 -7.77
N PHE A 875 -2.43 -59.98 -8.07
CA PHE A 875 -2.00 -60.41 -9.39
C PHE A 875 -1.37 -61.82 -9.34
N ALA A 876 -2.21 -62.84 -9.21
CA ALA A 876 -1.77 -64.23 -9.22
C ALA A 876 -1.02 -64.63 -10.52
N ASP A 877 -1.32 -63.95 -11.63
CA ASP A 877 -0.74 -64.22 -12.96
C ASP A 877 0.67 -63.62 -13.14
N ILE A 878 1.14 -62.80 -12.19
CA ILE A 878 2.45 -62.17 -12.23
C ILE A 878 3.38 -62.91 -11.26
N HIS A 879 4.40 -63.58 -11.82
CA HIS A 879 5.43 -64.28 -11.07
C HIS A 879 6.84 -63.87 -11.52
N VAL A 880 7.89 -64.38 -10.85
CA VAL A 880 9.30 -64.03 -11.11
C VAL A 880 9.74 -64.23 -12.58
N ARG A 881 9.05 -65.07 -13.35
CA ARG A 881 9.34 -65.32 -14.77
C ARG A 881 8.46 -64.54 -15.76
N THR A 882 7.49 -63.75 -15.29
CA THR A 882 6.55 -63.03 -16.17
C THR A 882 7.32 -61.90 -16.86
N PRO A 883 7.40 -61.86 -18.21
CA PRO A 883 8.16 -60.84 -18.92
C PRO A 883 7.35 -59.55 -19.13
N GLN A 884 6.02 -59.67 -19.20
CA GLN A 884 5.10 -58.55 -19.40
C GLN A 884 3.72 -58.90 -18.86
N TYR A 885 2.90 -57.87 -18.60
CA TYR A 885 1.50 -58.03 -18.19
C TYR A 885 0.63 -57.02 -18.94
N THR A 886 -0.54 -57.43 -19.44
CA THR A 886 -1.41 -56.57 -20.25
C THR A 886 -2.71 -56.29 -19.51
N PHE A 887 -3.02 -55.01 -19.30
CA PHE A 887 -4.36 -54.57 -18.91
C PHE A 887 -5.22 -54.40 -20.17
N SER A 888 -6.48 -54.81 -20.12
CA SER A 888 -7.43 -54.62 -21.22
C SER A 888 -8.83 -54.28 -20.72
N HIS A 889 -9.55 -53.46 -21.49
CA HIS A 889 -10.96 -53.14 -21.23
C HIS A 889 -11.70 -52.84 -22.55
N PRO A 890 -12.90 -53.42 -22.81
CA PRO A 890 -13.58 -53.31 -24.11
C PRO A 890 -13.85 -51.88 -24.58
N ASN A 891 -14.19 -51.01 -23.63
CA ASN A 891 -14.54 -49.60 -23.89
C ASN A 891 -13.35 -48.64 -23.74
N GLY A 892 -12.14 -49.17 -23.50
CA GLY A 892 -10.95 -48.38 -23.16
C GLY A 892 -10.61 -48.42 -21.68
N LEU A 893 -9.31 -48.33 -21.37
CA LEU A 893 -8.76 -48.46 -20.03
C LEU A 893 -9.21 -47.35 -19.08
N LEU A 894 -9.61 -46.19 -19.57
CA LEU A 894 -10.16 -45.12 -18.72
C LEU A 894 -11.42 -45.56 -17.96
N PHE A 895 -12.16 -46.54 -18.49
CA PHE A 895 -13.35 -47.09 -17.84
C PHE A 895 -13.05 -48.30 -16.93
N ALA A 896 -11.80 -48.76 -16.89
CA ALA A 896 -11.40 -49.77 -15.91
C ALA A 896 -11.21 -49.10 -14.55
N THR A 897 -11.87 -49.64 -13.52
CA THR A 897 -11.96 -49.07 -12.16
C THR A 897 -10.63 -48.56 -11.61
N GLN A 898 -9.55 -49.33 -11.75
CA GLN A 898 -8.22 -48.96 -11.26
C GLN A 898 -7.59 -47.74 -11.94
N PHE A 899 -7.97 -47.41 -13.17
CA PHE A 899 -7.49 -46.23 -13.89
C PHE A 899 -8.47 -45.08 -13.82
N ALA A 900 -9.77 -45.37 -13.90
CA ALA A 900 -10.85 -44.39 -13.75
C ALA A 900 -10.70 -43.61 -12.44
N GLN A 901 -10.43 -44.32 -11.34
CA GLN A 901 -10.31 -43.71 -10.03
C GLN A 901 -9.10 -42.77 -9.95
N ILE A 902 -7.93 -43.19 -10.45
CA ILE A 902 -6.73 -42.33 -10.49
C ILE A 902 -7.01 -41.09 -11.34
N ALA A 903 -7.57 -41.30 -12.52
CA ALA A 903 -7.83 -40.22 -13.46
C ALA A 903 -8.71 -39.14 -12.81
N LEU A 904 -9.77 -39.55 -12.10
CA LEU A 904 -10.67 -38.63 -11.39
C LEU A 904 -9.95 -37.87 -10.26
N VAL A 905 -9.27 -38.57 -9.35
CA VAL A 905 -8.62 -37.88 -8.22
C VAL A 905 -7.52 -36.92 -8.66
N VAL A 906 -6.78 -37.25 -9.73
CA VAL A 906 -5.76 -36.34 -10.29
C VAL A 906 -6.42 -35.14 -10.95
N THR A 907 -7.51 -35.34 -11.69
CA THR A 907 -8.28 -34.24 -12.31
C THR A 907 -8.82 -33.28 -11.26
N GLU A 908 -9.43 -33.82 -10.20
CA GLU A 908 -10.03 -33.02 -9.13
C GLU A 908 -8.98 -32.26 -8.32
N LYS A 909 -7.87 -32.92 -7.94
CA LYS A 909 -6.77 -32.26 -7.25
C LYS A 909 -6.11 -31.20 -8.14
N ALA A 910 -5.95 -31.46 -9.43
CA ALA A 910 -5.42 -30.48 -10.39
C ALA A 910 -6.35 -29.27 -10.54
N ALA A 911 -7.67 -29.48 -10.58
CA ALA A 911 -8.66 -28.41 -10.58
C ALA A 911 -8.60 -27.56 -9.30
N PHE A 912 -8.52 -28.22 -8.15
CA PHE A 912 -8.43 -27.55 -6.86
C PHE A 912 -7.14 -26.74 -6.72
N GLU A 913 -5.98 -27.30 -7.05
CA GLU A 913 -4.70 -26.58 -7.04
C GLU A 913 -4.69 -25.43 -8.04
N GLY A 914 -5.36 -25.60 -9.19
CA GLY A 914 -5.61 -24.52 -10.15
C GLY A 914 -6.37 -23.34 -9.51
N MET A 915 -7.46 -23.63 -8.78
CA MET A 915 -8.22 -22.60 -8.05
C MET A 915 -7.42 -21.97 -6.90
N LYS A 916 -6.69 -22.78 -6.12
CA LYS A 916 -5.86 -22.34 -5.00
C LYS A 916 -4.75 -21.40 -5.47
N SER A 917 -4.09 -21.70 -6.59
CA SER A 917 -3.05 -20.84 -7.19
C SER A 917 -3.56 -19.47 -7.63
N LYS A 918 -4.87 -19.35 -7.92
CA LYS A 918 -5.56 -18.10 -8.23
C LYS A 918 -6.15 -17.40 -7.01
N GLY A 919 -5.90 -17.90 -5.79
CA GLY A 919 -6.40 -17.32 -4.55
C GLY A 919 -7.92 -17.49 -4.35
N LEU A 920 -8.57 -18.43 -5.03
CA LEU A 920 -10.04 -18.60 -5.00
C LEU A 920 -10.55 -19.43 -3.82
N VAL A 921 -9.66 -20.17 -3.15
CA VAL A 921 -10.01 -21.15 -2.12
C VAL A 921 -10.03 -20.52 -0.74
N GLN A 922 -11.16 -20.62 -0.03
CA GLN A 922 -11.29 -20.19 1.36
C GLN A 922 -10.50 -21.10 2.30
N LYS A 923 -9.78 -20.53 3.28
CA LYS A 923 -8.99 -21.29 4.27
C LYS A 923 -9.85 -22.21 5.16
N ASP A 924 -10.99 -21.71 5.64
CA ASP A 924 -11.87 -22.43 6.58
C ASP A 924 -13.11 -23.01 5.89
N CYS A 925 -12.94 -23.57 4.68
CA CYS A 925 -14.05 -24.14 3.93
C CYS A 925 -14.50 -25.49 4.48
N ALA A 926 -15.80 -25.74 4.47
CA ALA A 926 -16.33 -27.10 4.63
C ALA A 926 -16.04 -27.92 3.36
N PHE A 927 -15.79 -29.22 3.51
CA PHE A 927 -15.58 -30.09 2.37
C PHE A 927 -16.09 -31.50 2.58
N ALA A 928 -16.45 -32.16 1.48
CA ALA A 928 -16.86 -33.55 1.45
C ALA A 928 -16.53 -34.17 0.09
N GLY A 929 -16.51 -35.49 0.02
CA GLY A 929 -16.35 -36.18 -1.25
C GLY A 929 -17.21 -37.44 -1.30
N HIS A 930 -17.81 -37.70 -2.45
CA HIS A 930 -18.68 -38.87 -2.61
C HIS A 930 -17.85 -40.11 -2.96
N SER A 931 -17.80 -41.09 -2.04
CA SER A 931 -17.08 -42.36 -2.21
C SER A 931 -15.60 -42.16 -2.57
N LEU A 932 -15.24 -42.18 -3.85
CA LEU A 932 -13.88 -41.90 -4.31
C LEU A 932 -13.46 -40.45 -3.99
N GLY A 933 -14.37 -39.50 -4.13
CA GLY A 933 -14.07 -38.08 -3.96
C GLY A 933 -13.57 -37.73 -2.56
N GLU A 934 -13.82 -38.58 -1.55
CA GLU A 934 -13.32 -38.37 -0.19
C GLU A 934 -11.79 -38.31 -0.16
N TYR A 935 -11.12 -39.17 -0.94
CA TYR A 935 -9.67 -39.17 -1.08
C TYR A 935 -9.18 -37.89 -1.74
N SER A 936 -9.87 -37.42 -2.78
CA SER A 936 -9.57 -36.15 -3.45
C SER A 936 -9.74 -34.97 -2.51
N ALA A 937 -10.81 -34.94 -1.72
CA ALA A 937 -11.11 -33.84 -0.81
C ALA A 937 -10.07 -33.74 0.31
N LEU A 938 -9.77 -34.86 0.97
CA LEU A 938 -8.74 -34.94 2.01
C LEU A 938 -7.35 -34.59 1.49
N ALA A 939 -7.02 -35.05 0.28
CA ALA A 939 -5.73 -34.72 -0.33
C ALA A 939 -5.67 -33.26 -0.79
N SER A 940 -6.76 -32.67 -1.27
CA SER A 940 -6.74 -31.32 -1.85
C SER A 940 -6.82 -30.23 -0.78
N ILE A 941 -7.70 -30.38 0.20
CA ILE A 941 -7.99 -29.33 1.19
C ILE A 941 -7.17 -29.51 2.46
N ALA A 942 -7.17 -30.73 3.01
CA ALA A 942 -6.44 -31.04 4.24
C ALA A 942 -4.99 -31.49 3.99
N ASP A 943 -4.57 -31.62 2.72
CA ASP A 943 -3.22 -32.04 2.31
C ASP A 943 -2.73 -33.34 3.01
N VAL A 944 -3.66 -34.25 3.36
CA VAL A 944 -3.36 -35.48 4.13
C VAL A 944 -2.42 -36.44 3.38
N LEU A 945 -2.54 -36.47 2.05
CA LEU A 945 -1.72 -37.32 1.18
C LEU A 945 -1.06 -36.49 0.09
N ALA A 946 0.26 -36.68 -0.06
CA ALA A 946 0.98 -36.24 -1.25
C ALA A 946 0.40 -36.93 -2.50
N ILE A 947 0.48 -36.26 -3.67
CA ILE A 947 -0.09 -36.78 -4.91
C ILE A 947 0.42 -38.18 -5.27
N SER A 948 1.70 -38.47 -5.01
CA SER A 948 2.31 -39.78 -5.21
C SER A 948 1.67 -40.87 -4.35
N ALA A 949 1.45 -40.60 -3.06
CA ALA A 949 0.78 -41.51 -2.15
C ALA A 949 -0.70 -41.69 -2.52
N LEU A 950 -1.40 -40.59 -2.86
CA LEU A 950 -2.80 -40.59 -3.27
C LEU A 950 -3.04 -41.54 -4.44
N VAL A 951 -2.29 -41.38 -5.54
CA VAL A 951 -2.49 -42.22 -6.73
C VAL A 951 -2.13 -43.69 -6.47
N GLY A 952 -1.17 -43.96 -5.58
CA GLY A 952 -0.82 -45.32 -5.16
C GLY A 952 -1.95 -45.99 -4.37
N VAL A 953 -2.51 -45.30 -3.38
CA VAL A 953 -3.64 -45.78 -2.56
C VAL A 953 -4.87 -46.01 -3.43
N VAL A 954 -5.18 -45.07 -4.31
CA VAL A 954 -6.37 -45.15 -5.18
C VAL A 954 -6.22 -46.25 -6.24
N PHE A 955 -5.02 -46.46 -6.79
CA PHE A 955 -4.76 -47.61 -7.67
C PHE A 955 -5.02 -48.93 -6.95
N TYR A 956 -4.48 -49.06 -5.73
CA TYR A 956 -4.65 -50.24 -4.90
C TYR A 956 -6.12 -50.48 -4.53
N ARG A 957 -6.86 -49.42 -4.17
CA ARG A 957 -8.31 -49.47 -3.93
C ARG A 957 -9.05 -49.99 -5.16
N GLY A 958 -8.77 -49.44 -6.33
CA GLY A 958 -9.43 -49.83 -7.57
C GLY A 958 -9.21 -51.29 -7.94
N ILE A 959 -7.99 -51.82 -7.77
CA ILE A 959 -7.69 -53.24 -8.02
C ILE A 959 -8.33 -54.14 -6.97
N THR A 960 -8.26 -53.74 -5.69
CA THR A 960 -8.89 -54.50 -4.60
C THR A 960 -10.40 -54.64 -4.82
N VAL A 961 -11.10 -53.56 -5.17
CA VAL A 961 -12.54 -53.62 -5.52
C VAL A 961 -12.79 -54.50 -6.76
N GLN A 962 -11.92 -54.42 -7.77
CA GLN A 962 -12.05 -55.22 -8.99
C GLN A 962 -11.87 -56.73 -8.73
N ARG A 963 -11.01 -57.10 -7.77
CA ARG A 963 -10.64 -58.49 -7.42
C ARG A 963 -11.42 -59.07 -6.23
N ALA A 964 -12.06 -58.25 -5.41
CA ALA A 964 -12.86 -58.69 -4.27
C ALA A 964 -14.09 -59.53 -4.70
N VAL A 965 -14.48 -59.44 -5.97
CA VAL A 965 -15.64 -60.16 -6.50
C VAL A 965 -15.19 -61.24 -7.47
N GLU A 966 -15.71 -62.46 -7.29
CA GLU A 966 -15.49 -63.57 -8.21
C GLU A 966 -16.07 -63.24 -9.59
N ARG A 967 -15.33 -63.59 -10.64
CA ARG A 967 -15.70 -63.32 -12.03
C ARG A 967 -15.68 -64.61 -12.84
N GLY A 968 -16.69 -64.77 -13.70
CA GLY A 968 -16.78 -65.91 -14.62
C GLY A 968 -15.83 -65.79 -15.82
N GLU A 969 -15.89 -66.76 -16.74
CA GLU A 969 -14.99 -66.87 -17.91
C GLU A 969 -14.97 -65.63 -18.81
N HIS A 970 -16.06 -64.86 -18.86
CA HIS A 970 -16.17 -63.61 -19.63
C HIS A 970 -15.81 -62.35 -18.81
N ASN A 971 -15.14 -62.51 -17.67
CA ASN A 971 -14.75 -61.45 -16.74
C ASN A 971 -15.95 -60.63 -16.17
N ARG A 972 -17.14 -61.22 -16.17
CA ARG A 972 -18.39 -60.66 -15.61
C ARG A 972 -18.61 -61.17 -14.19
N SER A 973 -19.30 -60.38 -13.37
CA SER A 973 -19.63 -60.70 -11.98
C SER A 973 -21.14 -60.92 -11.83
N ASN A 974 -21.53 -61.70 -10.81
CA ASN A 974 -22.92 -61.85 -10.38
C ASN A 974 -23.43 -60.67 -9.52
N TYR A 975 -22.62 -59.64 -9.30
CA TYR A 975 -22.99 -58.46 -8.53
C TYR A 975 -23.10 -57.23 -9.44
N ALA A 976 -24.03 -56.33 -9.12
CA ALA A 976 -24.21 -55.06 -9.80
C ALA A 976 -24.71 -53.98 -8.85
N MET A 977 -25.00 -52.81 -9.41
CA MET A 977 -25.62 -51.70 -8.71
C MET A 977 -26.74 -51.14 -9.59
N CYS A 978 -27.84 -50.69 -9.01
CA CYS A 978 -28.92 -50.00 -9.70
C CYS A 978 -29.29 -48.70 -8.99
N ALA A 979 -29.57 -47.66 -9.78
CA ALA A 979 -30.09 -46.40 -9.26
C ALA A 979 -31.62 -46.48 -9.15
N VAL A 980 -32.15 -46.21 -7.96
CA VAL A 980 -33.57 -46.27 -7.64
C VAL A 980 -34.11 -44.87 -7.36
N ASN A 981 -35.27 -44.56 -7.95
CA ASN A 981 -35.98 -43.31 -7.70
C ASN A 981 -37.35 -43.58 -7.03
N PRO A 982 -37.43 -43.47 -5.68
CA PRO A 982 -38.66 -43.69 -4.91
C PRO A 982 -39.86 -42.86 -5.40
N SER A 983 -39.66 -41.58 -5.71
CA SER A 983 -40.72 -40.69 -6.19
C SER A 983 -41.42 -41.18 -7.47
N ARG A 984 -40.74 -42.00 -8.28
CA ARG A 984 -41.33 -42.58 -9.49
C ARG A 984 -42.25 -43.75 -9.18
N ILE A 985 -42.12 -44.39 -8.02
CA ILE A 985 -42.96 -45.50 -7.57
C ILE A 985 -44.31 -44.97 -7.05
N GLY A 986 -44.30 -44.07 -6.08
CA GLY A 986 -45.52 -43.45 -5.54
C GLY A 986 -45.22 -42.14 -4.83
N LYS A 987 -46.23 -41.26 -4.68
CA LYS A 987 -46.06 -39.97 -3.98
C LYS A 987 -45.74 -40.15 -2.49
N SER A 988 -46.26 -41.21 -1.89
CA SER A 988 -46.08 -41.62 -0.49
C SER A 988 -44.94 -42.63 -0.29
N PHE A 989 -44.28 -43.07 -1.37
CA PHE A 989 -43.18 -44.04 -1.27
C PHE A 989 -41.88 -43.32 -0.87
N ASN A 990 -41.58 -43.34 0.43
CA ASN A 990 -40.48 -42.60 1.05
C ASN A 990 -39.24 -43.48 1.32
N ASP A 991 -38.22 -42.88 1.96
CA ASP A 991 -36.95 -43.55 2.34
C ASP A 991 -37.17 -44.83 3.15
N ALA A 992 -38.03 -44.77 4.17
CA ALA A 992 -38.32 -45.90 5.04
C ALA A 992 -38.98 -47.06 4.27
N ALA A 993 -39.89 -46.75 3.33
CA ALA A 993 -40.53 -47.76 2.48
C ALA A 993 -39.51 -48.46 1.56
N LEU A 994 -38.56 -47.71 0.97
CA LEU A 994 -37.51 -48.32 0.16
C LEU A 994 -36.61 -49.22 1.00
N ARG A 995 -36.20 -48.78 2.20
CA ARG A 995 -35.37 -49.59 3.12
C ARG A 995 -36.07 -50.90 3.49
N GLU A 996 -37.33 -50.83 3.90
CA GLU A 996 -38.09 -52.04 4.27
C GLU A 996 -38.23 -53.02 3.09
N VAL A 997 -38.44 -52.51 1.86
CA VAL A 997 -38.49 -53.36 0.66
C VAL A 997 -37.14 -54.03 0.40
N VAL A 998 -36.03 -53.29 0.48
CA VAL A 998 -34.68 -53.83 0.26
C VAL A 998 -34.35 -54.87 1.33
N ASP A 999 -34.60 -54.56 2.60
CA ASP A 999 -34.34 -55.44 3.74
C ASP A 999 -35.20 -56.71 3.66
N SER A 1000 -36.47 -56.59 3.28
CA SER A 1000 -37.37 -57.72 3.08
C SER A 1000 -36.91 -58.62 1.94
N ILE A 1001 -36.45 -58.06 0.82
CA ILE A 1001 -35.92 -58.86 -0.30
C ILE A 1001 -34.65 -59.59 0.14
N SER A 1002 -33.72 -58.90 0.81
CA SER A 1002 -32.48 -59.49 1.32
C SER A 1002 -32.77 -60.67 2.27
N HIS A 1003 -33.67 -60.47 3.24
CA HIS A 1003 -34.07 -61.50 4.21
C HIS A 1003 -34.78 -62.70 3.57
N GLU A 1004 -35.72 -62.47 2.65
CA GLU A 1004 -36.52 -63.56 2.04
C GLU A 1004 -35.75 -64.37 1.00
N THR A 1005 -34.83 -63.72 0.29
CA THR A 1005 -34.02 -64.39 -0.74
C THR A 1005 -32.75 -65.03 -0.16
N ASN A 1006 -32.32 -64.56 1.03
CA ASN A 1006 -31.00 -64.84 1.61
C ASN A 1006 -29.84 -64.51 0.64
N LEU A 1007 -30.05 -63.47 -0.18
CA LEU A 1007 -29.07 -62.93 -1.14
C LEU A 1007 -28.67 -61.51 -0.70
N LEU A 1008 -27.43 -61.12 -0.99
CA LEU A 1008 -26.96 -59.78 -0.65
C LEU A 1008 -27.70 -58.72 -1.47
N LEU A 1009 -28.37 -57.79 -0.79
CA LEU A 1009 -28.94 -56.57 -1.35
C LEU A 1009 -28.98 -55.47 -0.30
N GLU A 1010 -28.35 -54.33 -0.59
CA GLU A 1010 -28.26 -53.20 0.33
C GLU A 1010 -28.37 -51.87 -0.41
N ILE A 1011 -28.82 -50.83 0.30
CA ILE A 1011 -28.73 -49.45 -0.17
C ILE A 1011 -27.34 -48.92 0.20
N VAL A 1012 -26.50 -48.67 -0.81
CA VAL A 1012 -25.10 -48.26 -0.61
C VAL A 1012 -24.87 -46.77 -0.86
N ASN A 1013 -25.79 -46.08 -1.54
CA ASN A 1013 -25.74 -44.63 -1.67
C ASN A 1013 -27.08 -43.97 -1.32
N TYR A 1014 -27.04 -43.08 -0.34
CA TYR A 1014 -28.13 -42.20 0.08
C TYR A 1014 -27.89 -40.80 -0.50
N ASN A 1015 -28.22 -40.60 -1.78
CA ASN A 1015 -27.81 -39.38 -2.50
C ASN A 1015 -28.80 -38.22 -2.32
N VAL A 1016 -30.09 -38.46 -2.62
CA VAL A 1016 -31.15 -37.44 -2.53
C VAL A 1016 -32.39 -38.06 -1.92
N GLU A 1017 -32.82 -37.54 -0.79
CA GLU A 1017 -33.97 -38.04 -0.04
C GLU A 1017 -35.23 -38.13 -0.93
N GLY A 1018 -35.84 -39.31 -0.98
CA GLY A 1018 -37.03 -39.59 -1.79
C GLY A 1018 -36.82 -39.62 -3.32
N GLN A 1019 -35.61 -39.33 -3.84
CA GLN A 1019 -35.39 -39.22 -5.28
C GLN A 1019 -34.27 -40.10 -5.83
N GLN A 1020 -33.14 -40.23 -5.14
CA GLN A 1020 -31.97 -40.91 -5.71
C GLN A 1020 -31.25 -41.74 -4.65
N TYR A 1021 -31.33 -43.04 -4.86
CA TYR A 1021 -30.64 -44.05 -4.06
C TYR A 1021 -29.90 -44.99 -5.01
N VAL A 1022 -28.85 -45.64 -4.53
CA VAL A 1022 -28.19 -46.71 -5.27
C VAL A 1022 -28.21 -47.97 -4.42
N CYS A 1023 -28.82 -49.02 -4.96
CA CYS A 1023 -28.84 -50.35 -4.34
C CYS A 1023 -27.76 -51.21 -5.00
N ALA A 1024 -27.02 -51.97 -4.21
CA ALA A 1024 -25.99 -52.89 -4.68
C ALA A 1024 -26.26 -54.29 -4.13
N GLY A 1025 -25.94 -55.31 -4.89
CA GLY A 1025 -26.22 -56.68 -4.50
C GLY A 1025 -26.05 -57.68 -5.64
N GLU A 1026 -26.52 -58.89 -5.42
CA GLU A 1026 -26.56 -59.93 -6.44
C GLU A 1026 -27.55 -59.58 -7.55
N LEU A 1027 -27.23 -59.93 -8.80
CA LEU A 1027 -28.07 -59.66 -9.97
C LEU A 1027 -29.51 -60.17 -9.79
N LEU A 1028 -29.67 -61.35 -9.19
CA LEU A 1028 -30.99 -61.94 -8.93
C LEU A 1028 -31.80 -61.11 -7.91
N ALA A 1029 -31.15 -60.57 -6.88
CA ALA A 1029 -31.79 -59.72 -5.89
C ALA A 1029 -32.15 -58.33 -6.47
N LEU A 1030 -31.29 -57.74 -7.31
CA LEU A 1030 -31.54 -56.48 -8.00
C LEU A 1030 -32.66 -56.58 -9.04
N GLU A 1031 -32.73 -57.69 -9.77
CA GLU A 1031 -33.85 -57.97 -10.69
C GLU A 1031 -35.15 -58.16 -9.91
N THR A 1032 -35.09 -58.86 -8.76
CA THR A 1032 -36.24 -58.99 -7.84
C THR A 1032 -36.70 -57.63 -7.33
N LEU A 1033 -35.77 -56.77 -6.88
CA LEU A 1033 -36.07 -55.39 -6.48
C LEU A 1033 -36.74 -54.60 -7.60
N THR A 1034 -36.21 -54.68 -8.82
CA THR A 1034 -36.79 -54.01 -9.99
C THR A 1034 -38.22 -54.48 -10.25
N ASN A 1035 -38.47 -55.79 -10.17
CA ASN A 1035 -39.79 -56.38 -10.36
C ASN A 1035 -40.77 -56.00 -9.25
N VAL A 1036 -40.35 -56.02 -7.99
CA VAL A 1036 -41.17 -55.60 -6.84
C VAL A 1036 -41.56 -54.14 -6.96
N LEU A 1037 -40.62 -53.24 -7.23
CA LEU A 1037 -40.88 -51.82 -7.39
C LEU A 1037 -41.83 -51.54 -8.58
N ASN A 1038 -41.63 -52.24 -9.70
CA ASN A 1038 -42.54 -52.17 -10.85
C ASN A 1038 -43.95 -52.68 -10.50
N TYR A 1039 -44.05 -53.76 -9.71
CA TYR A 1039 -45.33 -54.31 -9.27
C TYR A 1039 -46.08 -53.32 -8.37
N LEU A 1040 -45.40 -52.77 -7.35
CA LEU A 1040 -45.94 -51.74 -6.46
C LEU A 1040 -46.42 -50.52 -7.26
N LYS A 1041 -45.65 -50.10 -8.26
CA LYS A 1041 -46.04 -49.01 -9.16
C LYS A 1041 -47.30 -49.30 -9.95
N ILE A 1042 -47.34 -50.44 -10.67
CA ILE A 1042 -48.43 -50.78 -11.58
C ILE A 1042 -49.72 -51.03 -10.80
N LYS A 1043 -49.64 -51.70 -9.65
CA LYS A 1043 -50.79 -51.97 -8.77
C LYS A 1043 -51.19 -50.78 -7.91
N LYS A 1044 -50.42 -49.68 -7.93
CA LYS A 1044 -50.62 -48.48 -7.11
C LYS A 1044 -50.75 -48.81 -5.62
N ILE A 1045 -49.94 -49.77 -5.17
CA ILE A 1045 -49.94 -50.22 -3.77
C ILE A 1045 -49.17 -49.18 -2.96
N ASP A 1046 -49.82 -48.64 -1.94
CA ASP A 1046 -49.24 -47.70 -0.99
C ASP A 1046 -48.97 -48.43 0.33
N ILE A 1047 -47.69 -48.72 0.58
CA ILE A 1047 -47.25 -49.44 1.79
C ILE A 1047 -47.63 -48.65 3.05
N GLN A 1048 -47.62 -47.31 3.00
CA GLN A 1048 -47.94 -46.48 4.14
C GLN A 1048 -49.44 -46.55 4.48
N GLN A 1049 -50.32 -46.46 3.48
CA GLN A 1049 -51.76 -46.65 3.68
C GLN A 1049 -52.12 -48.07 4.12
N LEU A 1050 -51.39 -49.08 3.64
CA LEU A 1050 -51.60 -50.46 4.09
C LEU A 1050 -51.22 -50.64 5.56
N THR A 1051 -50.20 -49.93 6.04
CA THR A 1051 -49.78 -49.96 7.45
C THR A 1051 -50.78 -49.25 8.38
N GLU A 1052 -51.66 -48.39 7.84
CA GLU A 1052 -52.79 -47.80 8.58
C GLU A 1052 -54.01 -48.74 8.67
N GLN A 1053 -54.14 -49.70 7.74
CA GLN A 1053 -55.29 -50.60 7.63
C GLN A 1053 -55.03 -52.02 8.15
N PHE A 1054 -53.78 -52.45 8.16
CA PHE A 1054 -53.35 -53.79 8.55
C PHE A 1054 -52.23 -53.72 9.59
N THR A 1055 -52.04 -54.80 10.36
CA THR A 1055 -50.90 -54.91 11.27
C THR A 1055 -49.59 -54.99 10.48
N VAL A 1056 -48.48 -54.56 11.09
CA VAL A 1056 -47.14 -54.56 10.45
C VAL A 1056 -46.77 -55.96 9.96
N GLU A 1057 -47.10 -57.00 10.74
CA GLU A 1057 -46.89 -58.40 10.40
C GLU A 1057 -47.68 -58.84 9.17
N GLN A 1058 -48.93 -58.39 9.03
CA GLN A 1058 -49.75 -58.67 7.85
C GLN A 1058 -49.22 -57.94 6.60
N VAL A 1059 -48.77 -56.70 6.73
CA VAL A 1059 -48.16 -55.96 5.61
C VAL A 1059 -46.85 -56.63 5.16
N LYS A 1060 -46.06 -57.16 6.09
CA LYS A 1060 -44.85 -57.96 5.78
C LYS A 1060 -45.19 -59.26 5.06
N GLU A 1061 -46.24 -59.97 5.48
CA GLU A 1061 -46.70 -61.19 4.81
C GLU A 1061 -47.18 -60.89 3.37
N MET A 1062 -47.93 -59.81 3.18
CA MET A 1062 -48.33 -59.34 1.85
C MET A 1062 -47.13 -58.96 0.96
N LEU A 1063 -46.12 -58.30 1.54
CA LEU A 1063 -44.89 -57.94 0.83
C LEU A 1063 -44.08 -59.20 0.48
N ARG A 1064 -44.04 -60.20 1.37
CA ARG A 1064 -43.40 -61.50 1.16
C ARG A 1064 -43.99 -62.27 -0.01
N ASP A 1065 -45.32 -62.29 -0.15
CA ASP A 1065 -46.00 -62.92 -1.29
C ASP A 1065 -45.62 -62.23 -2.61
N ILE A 1066 -45.57 -60.90 -2.62
CA ILE A 1066 -45.14 -60.11 -3.79
C ILE A 1066 -43.68 -60.42 -4.13
N ILE A 1067 -42.80 -60.43 -3.13
CA ILE A 1067 -41.36 -60.74 -3.29
C ILE A 1067 -41.20 -62.15 -3.86
N THR A 1068 -41.88 -63.15 -3.31
CA THR A 1068 -41.79 -64.56 -3.77
C THR A 1068 -42.21 -64.70 -5.22
N SER A 1069 -43.31 -64.05 -5.62
CA SER A 1069 -43.76 -64.05 -7.02
C SER A 1069 -42.77 -63.34 -7.96
N CYS A 1070 -42.19 -62.22 -7.53
CA CYS A 1070 -41.21 -61.48 -8.30
C CYS A 1070 -39.85 -62.21 -8.41
N LEU A 1071 -39.47 -62.95 -7.37
CA LEU A 1071 -38.26 -63.77 -7.32
C LEU A 1071 -38.34 -64.94 -8.29
N GLU A 1072 -39.46 -65.66 -8.35
CA GLU A 1072 -39.63 -66.77 -9.30
C GLU A 1072 -39.53 -66.28 -10.76
N LYS A 1073 -40.11 -65.11 -11.08
CA LYS A 1073 -39.93 -64.47 -12.39
C LYS A 1073 -38.48 -64.09 -12.69
N ALA A 1074 -37.76 -63.58 -11.68
CA ALA A 1074 -36.34 -63.25 -11.83
C ALA A 1074 -35.49 -64.50 -12.09
N LYS A 1075 -35.79 -65.63 -11.41
CA LYS A 1075 -35.15 -66.93 -11.66
C LYS A 1075 -35.46 -67.49 -13.04
N GLU A 1076 -36.71 -67.35 -13.52
CA GLU A 1076 -37.09 -67.76 -14.87
C GLU A 1076 -36.32 -66.99 -15.94
N LYS A 1077 -36.19 -65.66 -15.79
CA LYS A 1077 -35.39 -64.81 -16.67
C LYS A 1077 -33.91 -65.20 -16.65
N GLN A 1078 -33.35 -65.43 -15.46
CA GLN A 1078 -31.95 -65.87 -15.30
C GLN A 1078 -31.68 -67.23 -15.97
N LYS A 1079 -32.66 -68.14 -16.02
CA LYS A 1079 -32.53 -69.42 -16.74
C LYS A 1079 -32.61 -69.28 -18.26
N ALA A 1080 -33.19 -68.20 -18.75
CA ALA A 1080 -33.39 -67.93 -20.18
C ALA A 1080 -32.21 -67.16 -20.81
N GLU A 1081 -31.44 -66.44 -20.00
CA GLU A 1081 -30.18 -65.75 -20.34
C GLU A 1081 -28.98 -66.67 -20.18
#